data_AF-A0AAQ3HX56-F1
#
_entry.id   AF-A0AAQ3HX56-F1
#
_cell.length_a   1.000
_cell.length_b   1.000
_cell.length_c   1.000
_cell.angle_alpha   90.00
_cell.angle_beta   90.00
_cell.angle_gamma   90.00
#
_symmetry.space_group_name_H-M   'P 1'
#
loop_
_entity.id
_entity.type
_entity.pdbx_description
1 polymer ?
#
loop_
_entity_poly.entity_id
_entity_poly.type
_entity_poly.pdbx_seq_one_letter_code
_entity_poly.pdbx_strand_id
1 'polypeptide(L)'
;MKKSLNLILLTSLVTSSSLLVISCNNNYPNSYKIPTIPNSNQKPNNDKSDQDKKPNHFIDNNENNNQNDQPRNGVEPKPNNIPSNRSKLVYDSNKIYDIDKNPEYFTDAHLFNSDFLLNNTAYTISRSTNKFFTGSHNMNVFLKTGYYKNPVDFRNVYDPNTDNEFWKHSKNIGWYGDLGKTDEEKVAFYNDQLSVDGMVKQAYLNKFEQKENNSSKTLNFDFNNFILKNPFGYLPSNLSQLFYYMDFDSISKLYKIKSVKDIKANFDDEKGEFEILITDKNNQKYYQKINQTNTSSLKKNLDFYQYIHDRSFSILVGVNQWDRDEYNLRDDRLKRDYKGGTVWVLDRVINEQAEKDGYWELLLATNIHVFSFAKTFDKSIYFDKDSKRKFYDSWTGSFFDFENYSNSKKAEFMATRAKETTLKSNLIDNVSDFKPTFKAEEQYLQAPYYTPRYNVSGFKTDTPHTGLVHIENFNEPTRFGSTKNGGADFVILKLKIKKEKLEYILPKLNKVIGKEEEKNWHIGLGKNELFTPLKTQFYAGYPIVGWYDSQPTYQFKGNKSIGGIISTQNRYVKEGNFQSLWTKYNEAENKDWNSHHKNWEKYTQPFIKDQHGMIKTVLTQHSSLFTRIEKNEDHNALDGGSSGSMAIDSSFNLIGINYLLTKDDKHNTSTNAISLMQGQSTYENGFDGNIRTDFVKKLKKDKLITVKLNPQNKNS
;
A
#
# COMPACT_ATOMS: atom_id res chain seq x y z
N MET A 1 -25.12 53.16 32.55
CA MET A 1 -25.09 52.68 33.95
C MET A 1 -24.72 51.19 33.95
N LYS A 2 -23.53 50.87 34.50
CA LYS A 2 -23.07 49.65 35.22
C LYS A 2 -23.59 48.26 34.75
N LYS A 3 -22.72 47.39 34.19
CA LYS A 3 -21.89 46.33 34.85
C LYS A 3 -22.76 45.16 35.38
N SER A 4 -22.50 43.86 35.25
CA SER A 4 -21.46 42.98 34.68
C SER A 4 -21.74 41.56 35.24
N LEU A 5 -21.64 40.46 34.48
CA LEU A 5 -20.84 39.24 34.79
C LEU A 5 -21.15 38.01 33.88
N ASN A 6 -20.05 37.41 33.42
CA ASN A 6 -19.76 36.09 32.85
C ASN A 6 -20.69 34.89 33.14
N LEU A 7 -20.88 34.04 32.12
CA LEU A 7 -20.61 32.60 32.22
C LEU A 7 -20.12 32.03 30.88
N ILE A 8 -19.22 31.07 31.01
CA ILE A 8 -18.24 30.54 30.06
C ILE A 8 -18.76 29.34 29.26
N LEU A 9 -18.16 29.16 28.07
CA LEU A 9 -18.02 27.97 27.22
C LEU A 9 -18.74 26.66 27.61
N LEU A 10 -19.44 26.05 26.64
CA LEU A 10 -19.13 24.71 26.07
C LEU A 10 -20.23 24.35 25.05
N THR A 11 -19.90 24.22 23.77
CA THR A 11 -20.52 23.27 22.81
C THR A 11 -19.83 23.40 21.45
N SER A 12 -18.73 22.68 21.29
CA SER A 12 -18.21 22.23 20.00
C SER A 12 -17.66 20.82 20.16
N LEU A 13 -17.65 20.08 19.04
CA LEU A 13 -17.19 18.70 18.82
C LEU A 13 -18.14 17.56 19.24
N VAL A 14 -18.85 17.00 18.25
CA VAL A 14 -18.79 15.57 17.88
C VAL A 14 -19.20 15.43 16.41
N THR A 15 -18.28 14.99 15.55
CA THR A 15 -18.47 14.00 14.46
C THR A 15 -17.30 14.06 13.47
N SER A 16 -16.19 13.42 13.84
CA SER A 16 -15.19 12.93 12.89
C SER A 16 -14.85 11.50 13.29
N SER A 17 -15.35 10.53 12.54
CA SER A 17 -14.89 9.14 12.59
C SER A 17 -13.59 9.04 11.81
N SER A 18 -12.55 9.68 12.33
CA SER A 18 -11.16 9.34 12.04
C SER A 18 -10.76 8.25 13.02
N LEU A 19 -10.28 7.12 12.51
CA LEU A 19 -9.59 6.08 13.28
C LEU A 19 -8.47 6.74 14.10
N LEU A 20 -8.78 7.02 15.36
CA LEU A 20 -7.84 7.36 16.41
C LEU A 20 -7.31 6.02 16.92
N VAL A 21 -6.13 5.62 16.43
CA VAL A 21 -5.28 4.70 17.17
C VAL A 21 -4.74 5.51 18.35
N ILE A 22 -5.50 5.60 19.43
CA ILE A 22 -5.00 6.11 20.71
C ILE A 22 -4.42 4.90 21.44
N SER A 23 -3.12 4.95 21.75
CA SER A 23 -2.57 4.10 22.80
C SER A 23 -3.18 4.53 24.14
N CYS A 24 -4.04 3.70 24.72
CA CYS A 24 -4.47 3.87 26.09
C CYS A 24 -3.97 2.69 26.93
N ASN A 25 -3.12 3.01 27.91
CA ASN A 25 -2.80 2.14 29.03
C ASN A 25 -4.11 1.70 29.71
N ASN A 26 -4.33 0.40 29.78
CA ASN A 26 -5.48 -0.19 30.47
C ASN A 26 -5.22 -0.25 31.98
N ASN A 27 -5.97 0.52 32.75
CA ASN A 27 -6.39 0.15 34.09
C ASN A 27 -7.88 -0.21 34.01
N TYR A 28 -8.21 -1.51 33.94
CA TYR A 28 -9.58 -1.99 34.11
C TYR A 28 -9.76 -2.56 35.53
N PRO A 29 -10.82 -2.17 36.26
CA PRO A 29 -11.26 -2.92 37.43
C PRO A 29 -12.04 -4.17 37.01
N ASN A 30 -11.68 -5.29 37.63
CA ASN A 30 -12.37 -6.59 37.56
C ASN A 30 -13.87 -6.47 37.86
N SER A 31 -14.74 -6.88 36.94
CA SER A 31 -15.93 -7.70 37.25
C SER A 31 -16.80 -7.97 36.01
N TYR A 32 -16.57 -9.11 35.33
CA TYR A 32 -17.66 -9.78 34.60
C TYR A 32 -17.58 -11.28 34.83
N LYS A 33 -18.67 -11.82 35.39
CA LYS A 33 -18.88 -13.24 35.69
C LYS A 33 -19.01 -14.04 34.39
N ILE A 34 -18.23 -15.11 34.30
CA ILE A 34 -18.27 -16.14 33.25
C ILE A 34 -19.63 -16.87 33.30
N PRO A 35 -20.34 -17.06 32.17
CA PRO A 35 -21.50 -17.95 32.12
C PRO A 35 -21.07 -19.42 32.22
N THR A 36 -21.68 -20.16 33.14
CA THR A 36 -21.49 -21.59 33.35
C THR A 36 -22.05 -22.42 32.19
N ILE A 37 -21.22 -23.29 31.61
CA ILE A 37 -21.61 -24.32 30.64
C ILE A 37 -22.15 -25.55 31.39
N PRO A 38 -23.20 -26.25 30.93
CA PRO A 38 -23.74 -27.43 31.60
C PRO A 38 -22.78 -28.63 31.54
N ASN A 39 -22.55 -29.25 32.69
CA ASN A 39 -21.84 -30.52 32.84
C ASN A 39 -22.55 -31.66 32.09
N SER A 40 -21.85 -32.34 31.18
CA SER A 40 -22.17 -33.72 30.79
C SER A 40 -21.00 -34.63 31.17
N ASN A 41 -20.99 -35.07 32.43
CA ASN A 41 -20.19 -36.20 32.87
C ASN A 41 -20.89 -37.49 32.45
N GLN A 42 -20.43 -38.14 31.39
CA GLN A 42 -20.55 -39.60 31.25
C GLN A 42 -19.15 -40.19 31.03
N LYS A 43 -18.70 -40.95 32.02
CA LYS A 43 -17.49 -41.78 31.96
C LYS A 43 -17.63 -42.84 30.86
N PRO A 44 -16.58 -43.12 30.08
CA PRO A 44 -16.51 -44.33 29.27
C PRO A 44 -16.11 -45.53 30.13
N ASN A 45 -16.82 -46.65 29.94
CA ASN A 45 -16.40 -47.96 30.44
C ASN A 45 -15.19 -48.47 29.64
N ASN A 46 -14.22 -49.00 30.37
CA ASN A 46 -13.11 -49.78 29.85
C ASN A 46 -13.63 -51.11 29.28
N ASP A 47 -13.21 -51.46 28.06
CA ASP A 47 -12.85 -52.85 27.75
C ASP A 47 -11.70 -52.87 26.72
N LYS A 48 -10.80 -53.84 26.95
CA LYS A 48 -9.47 -53.99 26.34
C LYS A 48 -9.49 -54.79 25.04
N SER A 49 -8.32 -54.74 24.38
CA SER A 49 -7.80 -55.57 23.27
C SER A 49 -8.10 -55.00 21.88
N ASP A 50 -7.20 -54.98 20.90
CA ASP A 50 -5.79 -55.37 20.83
C ASP A 50 -5.21 -54.79 19.52
N GLN A 51 -3.88 -54.69 19.46
CA GLN A 51 -3.02 -54.62 18.26
C GLN A 51 -2.78 -53.28 17.54
N ASP A 52 -1.56 -52.80 17.79
CA ASP A 52 -0.62 -52.14 16.88
C ASP A 52 -0.87 -52.36 15.38
N LYS A 53 -0.88 -51.24 14.62
CA LYS A 53 -0.20 -51.10 13.33
C LYS A 53 -0.23 -49.65 12.84
N LYS A 54 0.96 -49.04 12.76
CA LYS A 54 1.23 -47.81 11.96
C LYS A 54 0.92 -48.05 10.48
N PRO A 55 0.37 -47.07 9.73
CA PRO A 55 0.44 -47.09 8.28
C PRO A 55 1.69 -46.38 7.77
N ASN A 56 2.40 -47.09 6.89
CA ASN A 56 3.61 -46.71 6.19
C ASN A 56 3.42 -45.57 5.18
N HIS A 57 4.47 -44.75 5.07
CA HIS A 57 4.84 -44.01 3.87
C HIS A 57 5.08 -44.98 2.70
N PHE A 58 4.44 -44.74 1.56
CA PHE A 58 4.86 -45.30 0.27
C PHE A 58 5.39 -44.16 -0.61
N ILE A 59 6.66 -44.32 -0.98
CA ILE A 59 7.32 -43.66 -2.11
C ILE A 59 7.29 -44.71 -3.22
N ASP A 60 6.74 -44.37 -4.38
CA ASP A 60 6.97 -45.13 -5.61
C ASP A 60 7.64 -44.23 -6.65
N ASN A 61 8.88 -44.62 -6.98
CA ASN A 61 9.58 -44.20 -8.19
C ASN A 61 9.22 -45.20 -9.30
N ASN A 62 8.78 -44.71 -10.45
CA ASN A 62 9.16 -45.32 -11.72
C ASN A 62 9.11 -44.29 -12.86
N GLU A 63 10.23 -44.19 -13.56
CA GLU A 63 10.43 -43.42 -14.78
C GLU A 63 9.71 -44.09 -15.97
N ASN A 64 9.01 -43.30 -16.79
CA ASN A 64 9.27 -43.20 -18.23
C ASN A 64 8.36 -42.18 -18.95
N ASN A 65 9.03 -41.23 -19.62
CA ASN A 65 8.67 -40.40 -20.77
C ASN A 65 7.19 -40.28 -21.22
N ASN A 66 6.67 -39.04 -21.17
CA ASN A 66 6.23 -38.34 -22.38
C ASN A 66 6.14 -36.82 -22.18
N GLN A 67 6.63 -36.10 -23.19
CA GLN A 67 6.73 -34.65 -23.30
C GLN A 67 5.35 -33.98 -23.26
N ASN A 68 5.22 -32.91 -22.48
CA ASN A 68 4.37 -31.77 -22.81
C ASN A 68 4.83 -30.52 -22.04
N ASP A 69 5.13 -29.48 -22.80
CA ASP A 69 5.71 -28.21 -22.36
C ASP A 69 4.86 -27.51 -21.29
N GLN A 70 5.39 -27.47 -20.06
CA GLN A 70 5.03 -26.48 -19.05
C GLN A 70 6.17 -25.47 -18.93
N PRO A 71 5.89 -24.15 -18.95
CA PRO A 71 6.92 -23.14 -18.72
C PRO A 71 7.36 -23.23 -17.25
N ARG A 72 8.63 -23.56 -17.03
CA ARG A 72 9.31 -23.47 -15.73
C ARG A 72 9.21 -22.03 -15.20
N ASN A 73 8.25 -21.79 -14.32
CA ASN A 73 8.21 -20.63 -13.43
C ASN A 73 9.04 -20.95 -12.19
N GLY A 74 9.98 -20.07 -11.84
CA GLY A 74 10.81 -20.21 -10.64
C GLY A 74 12.29 -19.87 -10.80
N VAL A 75 12.69 -19.14 -11.85
CA VAL A 75 14.02 -18.52 -11.88
C VAL A 75 13.90 -17.20 -11.13
N GLU A 76 14.31 -17.19 -9.85
CA GLU A 76 14.81 -15.96 -9.23
C GLU A 76 15.75 -15.29 -10.24
N PRO A 77 15.61 -14.00 -10.54
CA PRO A 77 16.56 -13.34 -11.42
C PRO A 77 17.94 -13.47 -10.77
N LYS A 78 18.78 -14.34 -11.35
CA LYS A 78 20.18 -14.43 -10.95
C LYS A 78 20.75 -13.02 -11.06
N PRO A 79 21.28 -12.42 -9.98
CA PRO A 79 21.91 -11.12 -10.08
C PRO A 79 23.02 -11.24 -11.12
N ASN A 80 22.98 -10.41 -12.16
CA ASN A 80 24.11 -10.21 -13.04
C ASN A 80 25.33 -9.94 -12.15
N ASN A 81 26.43 -10.66 -12.41
CA ASN A 81 27.67 -10.68 -11.62
C ASN A 81 27.88 -9.38 -10.84
N ILE A 82 27.79 -9.48 -9.50
CA ILE A 82 28.13 -8.39 -8.59
C ILE A 82 29.56 -7.93 -8.91
N PRO A 83 29.80 -6.64 -9.22
CA PRO A 83 31.12 -6.17 -9.63
C PRO A 83 32.19 -6.45 -8.57
N SER A 84 33.38 -6.83 -9.02
CA SER A 84 34.54 -7.25 -8.21
C SER A 84 35.27 -6.14 -7.46
N ASN A 85 34.80 -4.88 -7.53
CA ASN A 85 35.44 -3.74 -6.84
C ASN A 85 35.11 -3.65 -5.34
N ARG A 86 34.47 -4.67 -4.77
CA ARG A 86 34.26 -4.76 -3.32
C ARG A 86 35.60 -5.00 -2.63
N SER A 87 36.01 -4.09 -1.76
CA SER A 87 36.74 -4.51 -0.56
C SER A 87 35.89 -5.63 0.06
N LYS A 88 36.45 -6.84 0.19
CA LYS A 88 35.74 -7.93 0.89
C LYS A 88 35.67 -7.54 2.37
N LEU A 89 34.67 -6.75 2.73
CA LEU A 89 34.32 -6.48 4.12
C LEU A 89 34.04 -7.83 4.80
N VAL A 90 34.66 -8.07 5.95
CA VAL A 90 34.56 -9.34 6.68
C VAL A 90 33.74 -9.09 7.94
N TYR A 91 32.65 -9.84 8.08
CA TYR A 91 31.70 -9.69 9.17
C TYR A 91 31.87 -10.79 10.22
N ASP A 92 32.21 -10.42 11.45
CA ASP A 92 32.21 -11.34 12.59
C ASP A 92 30.78 -11.59 13.06
N SER A 93 30.41 -12.87 13.25
CA SER A 93 29.01 -13.29 13.47
C SER A 93 28.32 -12.69 14.70
N ASN A 94 29.08 -12.20 15.68
CA ASN A 94 28.57 -11.67 16.96
C ASN A 94 28.98 -10.21 17.22
N LYS A 95 29.50 -9.52 16.19
CA LYS A 95 29.99 -8.14 16.32
C LYS A 95 29.05 -7.16 15.65
N ILE A 96 28.69 -6.11 16.36
CA ILE A 96 28.02 -4.93 15.78
C ILE A 96 29.10 -3.93 15.36
N TYR A 97 29.00 -3.47 14.12
CA TYR A 97 29.89 -2.44 13.56
C TYR A 97 29.25 -1.06 13.73
N ASP A 98 30.06 -0.04 14.03
CA ASP A 98 29.58 1.34 14.23
C ASP A 98 30.31 2.31 13.28
N ILE A 99 29.62 3.34 12.80
CA ILE A 99 30.14 4.24 11.77
C ILE A 99 31.39 5.02 12.21
N ASP A 100 31.48 5.36 13.50
CA ASP A 100 32.60 6.14 14.02
C ASP A 100 33.88 5.29 14.16
N LYS A 101 33.70 3.99 14.37
CA LYS A 101 34.80 3.01 14.56
C LYS A 101 35.15 2.24 13.30
N ASN A 102 34.20 2.09 12.38
CA ASN A 102 34.28 1.24 11.20
C ASN A 102 33.64 1.93 9.97
N PRO A 103 34.07 3.16 9.59
CA PRO A 103 33.43 3.96 8.54
C PRO A 103 33.41 3.27 7.16
N GLU A 104 34.38 2.40 6.88
CA GLU A 104 34.47 1.61 5.65
C GLU A 104 33.25 0.69 5.42
N TYR A 105 32.58 0.28 6.50
CA TYR A 105 31.37 -0.56 6.43
C TYR A 105 30.09 0.21 6.10
N PHE A 106 30.17 1.55 6.02
CA PHE A 106 29.01 2.43 5.82
C PHE A 106 29.17 3.40 4.64
N THR A 107 30.17 3.19 3.78
CA THR A 107 30.43 4.04 2.62
C THR A 107 29.80 3.46 1.35
N ASP A 108 28.89 4.22 0.74
CA ASP A 108 28.16 3.82 -0.49
C ASP A 108 28.49 4.73 -1.70
N ALA A 109 29.23 5.81 -1.48
CA ALA A 109 29.57 6.78 -2.54
C ALA A 109 30.57 6.16 -3.54
N HIS A 110 30.32 6.40 -4.82
CA HIS A 110 31.19 6.01 -5.95
C HIS A 110 31.53 4.52 -5.98
N LEU A 111 30.56 3.68 -5.62
CA LEU A 111 30.73 2.23 -5.39
C LEU A 111 30.63 1.38 -6.66
N PHE A 112 29.84 1.79 -7.66
CA PHE A 112 29.48 0.94 -8.78
C PHE A 112 29.86 1.54 -10.13
N ASN A 113 30.22 0.69 -11.08
CA ASN A 113 30.39 1.13 -12.46
C ASN A 113 29.05 1.48 -13.12
N SER A 114 29.09 2.26 -14.22
CA SER A 114 27.88 2.69 -14.92
C SER A 114 27.05 1.54 -15.47
N ASP A 115 27.68 0.48 -15.96
CA ASP A 115 26.98 -0.65 -16.58
C ASP A 115 26.15 -1.41 -15.55
N PHE A 116 26.66 -1.60 -14.34
CA PHE A 116 25.89 -2.18 -13.23
C PHE A 116 24.71 -1.30 -12.87
N LEU A 117 24.92 0.01 -12.70
CA LEU A 117 23.85 0.93 -12.31
C LEU A 117 22.72 1.00 -13.34
N LEU A 118 23.05 1.16 -14.62
CA LEU A 118 22.05 1.38 -15.68
C LEU A 118 21.32 0.10 -16.12
N ASN A 119 21.84 -1.08 -15.79
CA ASN A 119 21.22 -2.37 -16.14
C ASN A 119 20.54 -3.08 -14.96
N ASN A 120 20.53 -2.48 -13.77
CA ASN A 120 19.91 -3.05 -12.58
C ASN A 120 18.83 -2.14 -12.01
N THR A 121 17.89 -2.75 -11.30
CA THR A 121 16.83 -2.03 -10.61
C THR A 121 17.37 -1.31 -9.38
N ALA A 122 16.68 -0.24 -8.95
CA ALA A 122 17.02 0.44 -7.69
C ALA A 122 17.02 -0.54 -6.49
N TYR A 123 16.14 -1.54 -6.50
CA TYR A 123 16.10 -2.60 -5.49
C TYR A 123 17.39 -3.43 -5.44
N THR A 124 17.91 -3.81 -6.62
CA THR A 124 19.14 -4.60 -6.74
C THR A 124 20.35 -3.77 -6.32
N ILE A 125 20.40 -2.51 -6.74
CA ILE A 125 21.46 -1.57 -6.36
C ILE A 125 21.46 -1.36 -4.84
N SER A 126 20.29 -1.12 -4.23
CA SER A 126 20.18 -0.88 -2.79
C SER A 126 20.67 -2.06 -1.96
N ARG A 127 20.42 -3.29 -2.41
CA ARG A 127 20.87 -4.51 -1.74
C ARG A 127 22.32 -4.89 -2.02
N SER A 128 22.99 -4.11 -2.86
CA SER A 128 24.38 -4.31 -3.22
C SER A 128 25.33 -3.36 -2.50
N THR A 129 24.81 -2.45 -1.66
CA THR A 129 25.62 -1.43 -0.97
C THR A 129 26.18 -1.92 0.37
N ASN A 130 27.26 -1.27 0.81
CA ASN A 130 27.92 -1.61 2.08
C ASN A 130 26.99 -1.34 3.26
N LYS A 131 26.25 -0.21 3.24
CA LYS A 131 25.27 0.09 4.28
C LYS A 131 24.21 -1.00 4.42
N PHE A 132 23.70 -1.54 3.31
CA PHE A 132 22.69 -2.61 3.37
C PHE A 132 23.22 -3.89 4.02
N PHE A 133 24.41 -4.35 3.61
CA PHE A 133 25.03 -5.55 4.19
C PHE A 133 25.32 -5.35 5.69
N THR A 134 25.93 -4.22 6.05
CA THR A 134 26.27 -3.91 7.44
C THR A 134 25.02 -3.72 8.30
N GLY A 135 24.00 -3.03 7.80
CA GLY A 135 22.71 -2.88 8.47
C GLY A 135 22.03 -4.21 8.73
N SER A 136 21.95 -5.07 7.69
CA SER A 136 21.33 -6.40 7.79
C SER A 136 22.09 -7.30 8.78
N HIS A 137 23.42 -7.26 8.74
CA HIS A 137 24.28 -7.97 9.70
C HIS A 137 24.03 -7.48 11.13
N ASN A 138 24.18 -6.17 11.38
CA ASN A 138 24.00 -5.58 12.70
C ASN A 138 22.60 -5.86 13.26
N MET A 139 21.54 -5.72 12.45
CA MET A 139 20.17 -6.03 12.84
C MET A 139 20.01 -7.49 13.27
N ASN A 140 20.55 -8.43 12.50
CA ASN A 140 20.48 -9.85 12.82
C ASN A 140 21.24 -10.21 14.11
N VAL A 141 22.41 -9.60 14.35
CA VAL A 141 23.14 -9.75 15.62
C VAL A 141 22.31 -9.16 16.76
N PHE A 142 21.86 -7.91 16.63
CA PHE A 142 21.07 -7.20 17.62
C PHE A 142 19.82 -7.98 18.03
N LEU A 143 19.01 -8.45 17.08
CA LEU A 143 17.78 -9.18 17.40
C LEU A 143 18.04 -10.48 18.17
N LYS A 144 19.18 -11.14 17.94
CA LYS A 144 19.52 -12.40 18.61
C LYS A 144 20.22 -12.24 19.95
N THR A 145 20.94 -11.15 20.15
CA THR A 145 21.74 -10.95 21.36
C THR A 145 21.22 -9.84 22.27
N GLY A 146 20.39 -8.93 21.75
CA GLY A 146 19.77 -7.81 22.46
C GLY A 146 20.72 -7.09 23.42
N TYR A 147 20.15 -6.59 24.52
CA TYR A 147 20.91 -6.20 25.69
C TYR A 147 21.15 -7.42 26.59
N TYR A 148 22.35 -7.51 27.18
CA TYR A 148 22.74 -8.59 28.10
C TYR A 148 22.73 -10.02 27.52
N LYS A 149 22.87 -10.18 26.19
CA LYS A 149 22.91 -11.48 25.48
C LYS A 149 21.58 -12.25 25.43
N ASN A 150 20.44 -11.56 25.60
CA ASN A 150 19.12 -12.14 25.40
C ASN A 150 18.52 -11.70 24.06
N PRO A 151 17.83 -12.58 23.31
CA PRO A 151 17.10 -12.18 22.11
C PRO A 151 16.09 -11.06 22.40
N VAL A 152 15.95 -10.16 21.44
CA VAL A 152 14.96 -9.07 21.49
C VAL A 152 13.55 -9.66 21.43
N ASP A 153 12.63 -9.12 22.23
CA ASP A 153 11.22 -9.50 22.18
C ASP A 153 10.34 -8.27 22.43
N PHE A 154 9.80 -7.72 21.34
CA PHE A 154 8.91 -6.55 21.35
C PHE A 154 7.51 -6.84 21.88
N ARG A 155 7.19 -8.09 22.23
CA ARG A 155 5.92 -8.44 22.88
C ARG A 155 5.92 -8.06 24.37
N ASN A 156 7.09 -7.80 24.94
CA ASN A 156 7.26 -7.39 26.32
C ASN A 156 6.98 -5.89 26.50
N VAL A 157 7.12 -5.40 27.74
CA VAL A 157 6.94 -3.97 28.05
C VAL A 157 7.87 -3.13 27.18
N TYR A 158 7.32 -2.06 26.59
CA TYR A 158 8.06 -1.11 25.77
C TYR A 158 9.34 -0.62 26.45
N ASP A 159 10.48 -0.81 25.78
CA ASP A 159 11.79 -0.32 26.19
C ASP A 159 12.34 0.66 25.14
N PRO A 160 12.48 1.96 25.47
CA PRO A 160 12.98 2.97 24.55
C PRO A 160 14.37 2.68 24.00
N ASN A 161 15.24 1.98 24.75
CA ASN A 161 16.61 1.71 24.31
C ASN A 161 16.62 0.66 23.19
N THR A 162 15.91 -0.46 23.41
CA THR A 162 15.75 -1.53 22.43
C THR A 162 15.08 -1.02 21.16
N ASP A 163 14.05 -0.20 21.31
CA ASP A 163 13.37 0.42 20.19
C ASP A 163 14.30 1.37 19.39
N ASN A 164 15.02 2.28 20.05
CA ASN A 164 15.93 3.21 19.38
C ASN A 164 17.08 2.48 18.64
N GLU A 165 17.64 1.41 19.22
CA GLU A 165 18.67 0.61 18.56
C GLU A 165 18.13 -0.15 17.35
N PHE A 166 16.88 -0.65 17.42
CA PHE A 166 16.23 -1.24 16.25
C PHE A 166 16.16 -0.25 15.08
N TRP A 167 15.70 0.98 15.34
CA TRP A 167 15.62 2.03 14.32
C TRP A 167 17.00 2.49 13.82
N LYS A 168 18.04 2.45 14.66
CA LYS A 168 19.43 2.73 14.25
C LYS A 168 19.90 1.77 13.15
N HIS A 169 19.46 0.52 13.17
CA HIS A 169 19.84 -0.49 12.18
C HIS A 169 18.92 -0.52 10.94
N SER A 170 17.61 -0.37 11.12
CA SER A 170 16.63 -0.48 10.03
C SER A 170 16.78 0.61 8.96
N LYS A 171 17.27 1.81 9.34
CA LYS A 171 17.53 2.93 8.40
C LYS A 171 18.53 2.63 7.28
N ASN A 172 19.29 1.54 7.39
CA ASN A 172 20.23 1.07 6.36
C ASN A 172 19.68 -0.12 5.55
N ILE A 173 18.58 -0.73 6.00
CA ILE A 173 17.98 -1.94 5.39
C ILE A 173 16.77 -1.58 4.54
N GLY A 174 15.90 -0.70 5.08
CA GLY A 174 14.69 -0.24 4.39
C GLY A 174 13.50 -1.19 4.45
N TRP A 175 13.59 -2.29 5.20
CA TRP A 175 12.46 -3.18 5.44
C TRP A 175 12.59 -3.94 6.77
N TYR A 176 11.45 -4.40 7.29
CA TYR A 176 11.31 -5.26 8.46
C TYR A 176 9.98 -6.05 8.34
N GLY A 177 9.63 -6.87 9.34
CA GLY A 177 8.37 -7.63 9.35
C GLY A 177 8.58 -9.14 9.30
N ASP A 178 9.56 -9.59 8.53
CA ASP A 178 9.93 -11.00 8.35
C ASP A 178 11.31 -11.31 8.93
N LEU A 179 11.78 -10.48 9.86
CA LEU A 179 13.04 -10.72 10.57
C LEU A 179 12.84 -11.88 11.55
N GLY A 180 13.57 -12.98 11.37
CA GLY A 180 13.43 -14.20 12.17
C GLY A 180 13.32 -15.45 11.30
N LYS A 181 13.73 -16.61 11.82
CA LYS A 181 13.67 -17.90 11.10
C LYS A 181 12.35 -18.64 11.36
N THR A 182 11.82 -18.51 12.56
CA THR A 182 10.55 -19.15 12.97
C THR A 182 9.42 -18.13 13.09
N ASP A 183 8.17 -18.59 13.06
CA ASP A 183 7.01 -17.72 13.28
C ASP A 183 7.04 -17.05 14.66
N GLU A 184 7.53 -17.76 15.68
CA GLU A 184 7.74 -17.22 17.02
C GLU A 184 8.76 -16.08 17.02
N GLU A 185 9.92 -16.28 16.38
CA GLU A 185 10.94 -15.23 16.24
C GLU A 185 10.42 -14.04 15.42
N LYS A 186 9.69 -14.27 14.32
CA LYS A 186 9.13 -13.20 13.49
C LYS A 186 8.18 -12.31 14.27
N VAL A 187 7.33 -12.90 15.13
CA VAL A 187 6.42 -12.13 15.98
C VAL A 187 7.19 -11.45 17.12
N ALA A 188 8.18 -12.11 17.74
CA ALA A 188 8.99 -11.51 18.81
C ALA A 188 9.84 -10.32 18.31
N PHE A 189 10.41 -10.41 17.12
CA PHE A 189 11.27 -9.37 16.53
C PHE A 189 10.50 -8.25 15.83
N TYR A 190 9.16 -8.33 15.78
CA TYR A 190 8.34 -7.32 15.13
C TYR A 190 8.14 -6.11 16.04
N ASN A 191 8.72 -4.98 15.65
CA ASN A 191 8.43 -3.69 16.27
C ASN A 191 7.19 -3.06 15.62
N ASP A 192 6.13 -2.86 16.39
CA ASP A 192 4.86 -2.28 15.90
C ASP A 192 4.85 -0.74 15.94
N GLN A 193 5.90 -0.12 16.47
CA GLN A 193 6.12 1.33 16.41
C GLN A 193 6.69 1.74 15.05
N LEU A 194 6.75 3.04 14.79
CA LEU A 194 7.37 3.63 13.61
C LEU A 194 8.19 4.87 14.00
N SER A 195 9.43 4.91 13.52
CA SER A 195 10.31 6.06 13.68
C SER A 195 10.80 6.58 12.34
N VAL A 196 10.59 7.87 12.07
CA VAL A 196 11.18 8.55 10.91
C VAL A 196 12.71 8.44 10.91
N ASP A 197 13.35 8.35 12.07
CA ASP A 197 14.80 8.23 12.21
C ASP A 197 15.31 6.84 11.80
N GLY A 198 14.40 5.85 11.79
CA GLY A 198 14.64 4.49 11.31
C GLY A 198 14.25 4.23 9.85
N MET A 199 13.72 5.24 9.15
CA MET A 199 13.39 5.13 7.72
C MET A 199 14.63 5.40 6.86
N VAL A 200 14.79 4.62 5.79
CA VAL A 200 15.84 4.86 4.78
C VAL A 200 15.65 6.24 4.18
N LYS A 201 16.76 6.94 3.93
CA LYS A 201 16.83 8.22 3.23
C LYS A 201 17.70 8.09 1.99
N GLN A 202 17.28 8.72 0.91
CA GLN A 202 18.07 8.80 -0.32
C GLN A 202 19.39 9.55 -0.08
N ALA A 203 20.43 9.14 -0.80
CA ALA A 203 21.74 9.80 -0.80
C ALA A 203 21.96 10.52 -2.13
N TYR A 204 22.61 11.67 -2.06
CA TYR A 204 22.85 12.56 -3.21
C TYR A 204 24.30 13.03 -3.19
N LEU A 205 24.77 13.56 -4.32
CA LEU A 205 26.02 14.28 -4.37
C LEU A 205 26.01 15.52 -3.47
N ASN A 206 27.20 15.94 -3.05
CA ASN A 206 27.40 17.20 -2.35
C ASN A 206 27.02 18.39 -3.25
N LYS A 207 26.49 19.45 -2.65
CA LYS A 207 26.19 20.72 -3.33
C LYS A 207 27.46 21.54 -3.55
N PHE A 208 27.40 22.48 -4.49
CA PHE A 208 28.47 23.47 -4.73
C PHE A 208 27.90 24.89 -4.73
N GLU A 209 28.68 25.86 -4.28
CA GLU A 209 28.33 27.27 -4.37
C GLU A 209 28.55 27.79 -5.80
N GLN A 210 27.75 28.76 -6.24
CA GLN A 210 27.84 29.27 -7.61
C GLN A 210 29.25 29.78 -7.96
N LYS A 211 29.95 30.47 -7.05
CA LYS A 211 31.35 30.89 -7.26
C LYS A 211 32.33 29.74 -7.55
N GLU A 212 32.01 28.51 -7.15
CA GLU A 212 32.87 27.35 -7.42
C GLU A 212 32.91 26.99 -8.90
N ASN A 213 31.93 27.40 -9.71
CA ASN A 213 31.90 27.16 -11.15
C ASN A 213 32.67 28.20 -11.97
N ASN A 214 33.23 29.24 -11.33
CA ASN A 214 34.05 30.25 -12.01
C ASN A 214 35.24 29.59 -12.74
N SER A 215 35.48 30.00 -13.98
CA SER A 215 36.55 29.47 -14.84
C SER A 215 36.46 27.97 -15.16
N SER A 216 35.26 27.38 -15.02
CA SER A 216 35.02 25.99 -15.45
C SER A 216 34.93 25.85 -16.97
N LYS A 217 35.34 24.69 -17.48
CA LYS A 217 35.10 24.30 -18.89
C LYS A 217 33.67 23.79 -19.03
N THR A 218 32.97 24.20 -20.08
CA THR A 218 31.62 23.69 -20.37
C THR A 218 31.67 22.20 -20.71
N LEU A 219 30.81 21.40 -20.07
CA LEU A 219 30.51 20.02 -20.48
C LEU A 219 29.39 20.03 -21.52
N ASN A 220 29.51 19.12 -22.48
CA ASN A 220 28.48 18.88 -23.48
C ASN A 220 28.12 17.39 -23.47
N PHE A 221 27.34 16.99 -22.47
CA PHE A 221 26.79 15.64 -22.34
C PHE A 221 25.29 15.64 -22.64
N ASP A 222 24.82 14.72 -23.47
CA ASP A 222 23.38 14.53 -23.71
C ASP A 222 22.77 13.66 -22.60
N PHE A 223 21.99 14.32 -21.74
CA PHE A 223 21.33 13.66 -20.61
C PHE A 223 20.09 12.86 -21.01
N ASN A 224 19.53 13.01 -22.22
CA ASN A 224 18.21 12.45 -22.49
C ASN A 224 18.16 10.93 -22.38
N ASN A 225 19.03 10.25 -23.11
CA ASN A 225 19.11 8.79 -23.07
C ASN A 225 19.57 8.27 -21.70
N PHE A 226 20.35 9.08 -20.98
CA PHE A 226 20.87 8.73 -19.66
C PHE A 226 19.78 8.77 -18.59
N ILE A 227 18.94 9.81 -18.58
CA ILE A 227 17.78 9.94 -17.69
C ILE A 227 16.78 8.80 -17.91
N LEU A 228 16.50 8.44 -19.17
CA LEU A 228 15.56 7.37 -19.49
C LEU A 228 16.00 5.98 -18.99
N LYS A 229 17.31 5.79 -18.79
CA LYS A 229 17.90 4.56 -18.22
C LYS A 229 18.20 4.67 -16.72
N ASN A 230 17.95 5.82 -16.09
CA ASN A 230 18.24 6.00 -14.68
C ASN A 230 17.33 5.11 -13.84
N PRO A 231 17.88 4.14 -13.08
CA PRO A 231 17.07 3.24 -12.26
C PRO A 231 16.33 3.98 -11.13
N PHE A 232 16.77 5.19 -10.73
CA PHE A 232 16.15 5.96 -9.66
C PHE A 232 15.03 6.88 -10.13
N GLY A 233 14.87 7.12 -11.44
CA GLY A 233 13.79 7.93 -12.01
C GLY A 233 14.25 9.19 -12.74
N TYR A 234 13.29 10.06 -13.04
CA TYR A 234 13.43 11.16 -14.01
C TYR A 234 13.59 12.55 -13.39
N LEU A 235 13.73 12.65 -12.07
CA LEU A 235 13.95 13.94 -11.39
C LEU A 235 15.43 14.36 -11.42
N PRO A 236 15.71 15.66 -11.31
CA PRO A 236 17.05 16.18 -11.00
C PRO A 236 17.73 15.49 -9.81
N SER A 237 17.02 15.29 -8.70
CA SER A 237 17.55 14.58 -7.53
C SER A 237 17.91 13.12 -7.83
N ASN A 238 17.17 12.44 -8.71
CA ASN A 238 17.47 11.08 -9.11
C ASN A 238 18.76 10.99 -9.95
N LEU A 239 19.11 12.03 -10.71
CA LEU A 239 20.41 12.12 -11.38
C LEU A 239 21.53 12.28 -10.35
N SER A 240 21.36 13.15 -9.36
CA SER A 240 22.32 13.29 -8.26
C SER A 240 22.53 11.97 -7.52
N GLN A 241 21.45 11.24 -7.25
CA GLN A 241 21.49 9.91 -6.64
C GLN A 241 22.24 8.89 -7.52
N LEU A 242 22.01 8.88 -8.83
CA LEU A 242 22.72 8.00 -9.75
C LEU A 242 24.24 8.25 -9.72
N PHE A 243 24.66 9.52 -9.81
CA PHE A 243 26.07 9.87 -9.77
C PHE A 243 26.71 9.69 -8.39
N TYR A 244 25.93 9.79 -7.31
CA TYR A 244 26.40 9.45 -5.96
C TYR A 244 26.93 8.01 -5.90
N TYR A 245 26.24 7.07 -6.55
CA TYR A 245 26.65 5.67 -6.57
C TYR A 245 27.70 5.34 -7.64
N MET A 246 27.84 6.16 -8.68
CA MET A 246 28.70 5.89 -9.83
C MET A 246 30.18 6.12 -9.53
N ASP A 247 31.04 5.14 -9.87
CA ASP A 247 32.48 5.25 -9.68
C ASP A 247 33.14 6.30 -10.59
N PHE A 248 34.29 6.82 -10.15
CA PHE A 248 35.00 7.87 -10.88
C PHE A 248 35.53 7.44 -12.24
N ASP A 249 35.81 6.15 -12.44
CA ASP A 249 36.28 5.62 -13.73
C ASP A 249 35.16 5.68 -14.78
N SER A 250 33.94 5.35 -14.39
CA SER A 250 32.76 5.43 -15.24
C SER A 250 32.42 6.88 -15.57
N ILE A 251 32.47 7.78 -14.58
CA ILE A 251 32.27 9.23 -14.79
C ILE A 251 33.33 9.78 -15.74
N SER A 252 34.60 9.39 -15.57
CA SER A 252 35.71 9.78 -16.45
C SER A 252 35.46 9.36 -17.91
N LYS A 253 35.01 8.12 -18.12
CA LYS A 253 34.65 7.60 -19.46
C LYS A 253 33.44 8.33 -20.05
N LEU A 254 32.40 8.55 -19.25
CA LEU A 254 31.13 9.15 -19.66
C LEU A 254 31.32 10.60 -20.15
N TYR A 255 32.10 11.40 -19.42
CA TYR A 255 32.36 12.80 -19.76
C TYR A 255 33.64 13.03 -20.59
N LYS A 256 34.40 11.96 -20.90
CA LYS A 256 35.71 12.04 -21.57
C LYS A 256 36.70 12.94 -20.81
N ILE A 257 36.66 12.91 -19.48
CA ILE A 257 37.56 13.67 -18.59
C ILE A 257 38.63 12.72 -18.07
N LYS A 258 39.90 13.10 -18.19
CA LYS A 258 41.01 12.28 -17.70
C LYS A 258 41.07 12.35 -16.17
N SER A 259 40.79 11.23 -15.52
CA SER A 259 40.95 11.03 -14.07
C SER A 259 40.15 12.01 -13.21
N VAL A 260 38.86 11.75 -13.04
CA VAL A 260 37.99 12.49 -12.12
C VAL A 260 38.45 12.32 -10.67
N LYS A 261 38.39 13.42 -9.90
CA LYS A 261 38.74 13.49 -8.48
C LYS A 261 37.53 13.78 -7.59
N ASP A 262 36.63 14.65 -8.07
CA ASP A 262 35.46 15.09 -7.31
C ASP A 262 34.28 15.39 -8.25
N ILE A 263 33.07 15.22 -7.73
CA ILE A 263 31.82 15.49 -8.43
C ILE A 263 30.78 16.03 -7.44
N LYS A 264 30.15 17.14 -7.81
CA LYS A 264 29.13 17.83 -7.03
C LYS A 264 27.92 18.14 -7.91
N ALA A 265 26.75 18.28 -7.30
CA ALA A 265 25.54 18.64 -8.02
C ALA A 265 24.62 19.57 -7.22
N ASN A 266 23.98 20.50 -7.93
CA ASN A 266 22.84 21.27 -7.44
C ASN A 266 21.60 20.82 -8.21
N PHE A 267 20.46 20.71 -7.54
CA PHE A 267 19.22 20.27 -8.17
C PHE A 267 18.00 20.96 -7.54
N ASP A 268 16.97 21.14 -8.35
CA ASP A 268 15.67 21.68 -7.96
C ASP A 268 14.56 20.86 -8.65
N ASP A 269 13.93 19.97 -7.90
CA ASP A 269 12.89 19.09 -8.42
C ASP A 269 11.55 19.82 -8.66
N GLU A 270 11.34 21.01 -8.09
CA GLU A 270 10.14 21.82 -8.35
C GLU A 270 10.23 22.50 -9.71
N LYS A 271 11.44 22.97 -10.07
CA LYS A 271 11.70 23.61 -11.36
C LYS A 271 12.13 22.63 -12.46
N GLY A 272 12.58 21.44 -12.08
CA GLY A 272 13.16 20.48 -13.02
C GLY A 272 14.51 20.98 -13.53
N GLU A 273 15.38 21.45 -12.63
CA GLU A 273 16.72 21.95 -12.96
C GLU A 273 17.82 21.10 -12.30
N PHE A 274 18.89 20.82 -13.04
CA PHE A 274 20.06 20.08 -12.55
C PHE A 274 21.35 20.74 -13.04
N GLU A 275 22.33 20.85 -12.14
CA GLU A 275 23.66 21.38 -12.42
C GLU A 275 24.71 20.40 -11.89
N ILE A 276 25.73 20.11 -12.69
CA ILE A 276 26.83 19.21 -12.32
C ILE A 276 28.17 19.93 -12.43
N LEU A 277 29.04 19.71 -11.44
CA LEU A 277 30.40 20.21 -11.40
C LEU A 277 31.36 19.03 -11.17
N ILE A 278 32.29 18.82 -12.10
CA ILE A 278 33.30 17.75 -12.04
C ILE A 278 34.67 18.39 -11.94
N THR A 279 35.51 17.89 -11.04
CA THR A 279 36.91 18.32 -10.89
C THR A 279 37.84 17.16 -11.23
N ASP A 280 38.79 17.37 -12.14
CA ASP A 280 39.82 16.38 -12.43
C ASP A 280 41.00 16.45 -11.44
N LYS A 281 41.93 15.48 -11.53
CA LYS A 281 43.11 15.45 -10.66
C LYS A 281 44.06 16.65 -10.83
N ASN A 282 43.96 17.40 -11.93
CA ASN A 282 44.71 18.65 -12.15
C ASN A 282 43.98 19.88 -11.59
N ASN A 283 42.87 19.66 -10.87
CA ASN A 283 41.96 20.69 -10.37
C ASN A 283 41.29 21.54 -11.47
N GLN A 284 41.27 21.06 -12.72
CA GLN A 284 40.43 21.66 -13.75
C GLN A 284 38.97 21.29 -13.49
N LYS A 285 38.12 22.30 -13.48
CA LYS A 285 36.68 22.17 -13.26
C LYS A 285 35.93 22.11 -14.58
N TYR A 286 34.87 21.31 -14.62
CA TYR A 286 33.96 21.15 -15.74
C TYR A 286 32.51 21.26 -15.28
N TYR A 287 31.66 21.96 -16.03
CA TYR A 287 30.31 22.33 -15.59
C TYR A 287 29.27 22.20 -16.70
N GLN A 288 28.06 21.75 -16.34
CA GLN A 288 26.88 21.81 -17.22
C GLN A 288 25.59 21.97 -16.40
N LYS A 289 24.67 22.77 -16.96
CA LYS A 289 23.31 22.96 -16.47
C LYS A 289 22.30 22.42 -17.47
N ILE A 290 21.30 21.70 -16.98
CA ILE A 290 20.17 21.20 -17.76
C ILE A 290 18.84 21.55 -17.08
N ASN A 291 17.79 21.63 -17.90
CA ASN A 291 16.41 21.83 -17.46
C ASN A 291 15.44 21.20 -18.48
N GLN A 292 14.14 21.33 -18.25
CA GLN A 292 13.14 20.74 -19.13
C GLN A 292 13.12 21.34 -20.56
N THR A 293 13.66 22.55 -20.79
CA THR A 293 13.66 23.17 -22.12
C THR A 293 14.76 22.62 -23.02
N ASN A 294 15.88 22.18 -22.45
CA ASN A 294 16.98 21.58 -23.19
C ASN A 294 17.10 20.05 -23.01
N THR A 295 16.39 19.46 -22.04
CA THR A 295 16.39 18.02 -21.74
C THR A 295 14.97 17.53 -21.45
N SER A 296 14.25 17.05 -22.48
CA SER A 296 12.82 16.73 -22.41
C SER A 296 12.45 15.53 -21.53
N SER A 297 13.41 14.63 -21.32
CA SER A 297 13.28 13.48 -20.42
C SER A 297 13.29 13.87 -18.93
N LEU A 298 13.84 15.04 -18.59
CA LEU A 298 13.88 15.55 -17.21
C LEU A 298 12.49 16.01 -16.77
N LYS A 299 12.08 15.60 -15.57
CA LYS A 299 10.76 15.90 -14.99
C LYS A 299 10.87 16.76 -13.74
N LYS A 300 9.78 17.45 -13.43
CA LYS A 300 9.57 18.15 -12.15
C LYS A 300 8.45 17.48 -11.34
N ASN A 301 8.35 17.79 -10.06
CA ASN A 301 7.35 17.21 -9.15
C ASN A 301 5.93 17.31 -9.71
N LEU A 302 5.56 18.46 -10.29
CA LEU A 302 4.22 18.70 -10.84
C LEU A 302 3.83 17.75 -11.98
N ASP A 303 4.80 17.23 -12.75
CA ASP A 303 4.53 16.28 -13.83
C ASP A 303 3.98 14.95 -13.27
N PHE A 304 4.46 14.52 -12.11
CA PHE A 304 4.01 13.30 -11.43
C PHE A 304 2.62 13.48 -10.81
N TYR A 305 2.35 14.62 -10.17
CA TYR A 305 1.02 14.92 -9.67
C TYR A 305 0.00 15.07 -10.79
N GLN A 306 0.37 15.67 -11.92
CA GLN A 306 -0.48 15.75 -13.11
C GLN A 306 -0.83 14.35 -13.62
N TYR A 307 0.17 13.46 -13.67
CA TYR A 307 -0.03 12.07 -14.09
C TYR A 307 -1.06 11.34 -13.21
N ILE A 308 -1.02 11.55 -11.89
CA ILE A 308 -1.99 10.99 -10.95
C ILE A 308 -3.37 11.63 -11.16
N HIS A 309 -3.45 12.96 -11.14
CA HIS A 309 -4.67 13.74 -11.31
C HIS A 309 -5.43 13.43 -12.61
N ASP A 310 -4.72 13.14 -13.70
CA ASP A 310 -5.33 12.79 -14.96
C ASP A 310 -6.11 11.47 -14.88
N ARG A 311 -5.74 10.57 -13.96
CA ARG A 311 -6.23 9.18 -13.84
C ARG A 311 -7.11 8.93 -12.62
N SER A 312 -7.14 9.86 -11.68
CA SER A 312 -7.86 9.74 -10.41
C SER A 312 -9.07 10.67 -10.35
N PHE A 313 -10.05 10.28 -9.55
CA PHE A 313 -11.18 11.11 -9.12
C PHE A 313 -11.66 10.63 -7.74
N SER A 314 -12.55 11.38 -7.10
CA SER A 314 -13.21 10.95 -5.86
C SER A 314 -14.59 10.38 -6.18
N ILE A 315 -14.97 9.29 -5.53
CA ILE A 315 -16.31 8.69 -5.58
C ILE A 315 -17.00 8.86 -4.22
N LEU A 316 -18.32 9.06 -4.22
CA LEU A 316 -19.13 9.24 -3.03
C LEU A 316 -20.54 8.68 -3.24
N VAL A 317 -21.12 8.08 -2.21
CA VAL A 317 -22.55 7.78 -2.13
C VAL A 317 -23.06 7.96 -0.72
N GLY A 318 -24.31 8.40 -0.58
CA GLY A 318 -25.03 8.38 0.69
C GLY A 318 -25.59 6.98 0.97
N VAL A 319 -25.55 6.56 2.23
CA VAL A 319 -26.15 5.30 2.68
C VAL A 319 -27.04 5.52 3.90
N ASN A 320 -28.17 4.84 3.94
CA ASN A 320 -28.94 4.65 5.15
C ASN A 320 -28.51 3.31 5.76
N GLN A 321 -27.89 3.35 6.93
CA GLN A 321 -27.36 2.16 7.61
C GLN A 321 -27.78 2.13 9.09
N TRP A 322 -27.66 0.98 9.73
CA TRP A 322 -27.97 0.81 11.15
C TRP A 322 -26.78 1.26 12.03
N ASP A 323 -27.08 2.09 13.01
CA ASP A 323 -26.16 2.57 14.05
C ASP A 323 -26.54 1.85 15.36
N ARG A 324 -25.68 0.91 15.78
CA ARG A 324 -25.84 0.15 17.02
C ARG A 324 -24.90 0.73 18.05
N ASP A 325 -25.44 1.07 19.21
CA ASP A 325 -24.63 1.53 20.32
C ASP A 325 -23.89 0.33 20.95
N GLU A 326 -22.56 0.35 20.88
CA GLU A 326 -21.70 -0.72 21.41
C GLU A 326 -21.93 -0.96 22.90
N TYR A 327 -22.37 0.06 23.63
CA TYR A 327 -22.67 -0.02 25.07
C TYR A 327 -24.17 -0.21 25.37
N ASN A 328 -25.02 -0.29 24.34
CA ASN A 328 -26.49 -0.31 24.44
C ASN A 328 -27.06 0.80 25.34
N LEU A 329 -26.43 1.98 25.38
CA LEU A 329 -26.92 3.16 26.11
C LEU A 329 -28.02 3.89 25.32
N ARG A 330 -28.19 3.57 24.03
CA ARG A 330 -29.20 4.12 23.13
C ARG A 330 -29.82 3.02 22.26
N ASP A 331 -31.09 3.23 21.90
CA ASP A 331 -31.79 2.38 20.95
C ASP A 331 -31.09 2.40 19.59
N ASP A 332 -31.01 1.22 18.97
CA ASP A 332 -30.56 1.06 17.58
C ASP A 332 -31.41 1.94 16.65
N ARG A 333 -30.75 2.61 15.70
CA ARG A 333 -31.42 3.54 14.79
C ARG A 333 -30.85 3.49 13.38
N LEU A 334 -31.65 3.92 12.42
CA LEU A 334 -31.16 4.26 11.10
C LEU A 334 -30.40 5.59 11.14
N LYS A 335 -29.23 5.61 10.54
CA LYS A 335 -28.38 6.78 10.38
C LYS A 335 -28.00 6.96 8.92
N ARG A 336 -28.01 8.22 8.46
CA ARG A 336 -27.39 8.61 7.19
C ARG A 336 -25.88 8.69 7.38
N ASP A 337 -25.16 8.04 6.49
CA ASP A 337 -23.70 8.06 6.42
C ASP A 337 -23.27 8.25 4.96
N TYR A 338 -21.99 8.52 4.75
CA TYR A 338 -21.41 8.64 3.41
C TYR A 338 -20.26 7.65 3.26
N LYS A 339 -20.20 6.98 2.11
CA LYS A 339 -19.09 6.12 1.71
C LYS A 339 -18.43 6.70 0.47
N GLY A 340 -17.12 6.85 0.51
CA GLY A 340 -16.39 7.50 -0.57
C GLY A 340 -14.91 7.64 -0.27
N GLY A 341 -14.19 8.08 -1.29
CA GLY A 341 -12.74 8.21 -1.26
C GLY A 341 -12.18 8.30 -2.68
N THR A 342 -10.86 8.25 -2.78
CA THR A 342 -10.17 8.31 -4.07
C THR A 342 -10.26 6.99 -4.83
N VAL A 343 -10.47 7.08 -6.13
CA VAL A 343 -10.45 5.98 -7.09
C VAL A 343 -9.59 6.39 -8.29
N TRP A 344 -9.04 5.42 -9.00
CA TRP A 344 -8.28 5.69 -10.23
C TRP A 344 -8.46 4.57 -11.25
N VAL A 345 -8.30 4.92 -12.53
CA VAL A 345 -8.55 3.99 -13.65
C VAL A 345 -7.33 3.13 -13.91
N LEU A 346 -7.51 1.82 -13.78
CA LEU A 346 -6.52 0.80 -14.10
C LEU A 346 -6.44 0.54 -15.61
N ASP A 347 -7.60 0.25 -16.18
CA ASP A 347 -7.78 -0.25 -17.54
C ASP A 347 -9.28 -0.15 -17.92
N ARG A 348 -9.62 -0.47 -19.17
CA ARG A 348 -11.00 -0.57 -19.66
C ARG A 348 -11.28 -1.98 -20.17
N VAL A 349 -12.47 -2.50 -19.87
CA VAL A 349 -12.98 -3.75 -20.45
C VAL A 349 -13.54 -3.46 -21.84
N ILE A 350 -13.17 -4.29 -22.82
CA ILE A 350 -13.77 -4.25 -24.15
C ILE A 350 -15.09 -5.03 -24.12
N ASN A 351 -16.21 -4.33 -24.22
CA ASN A 351 -17.55 -4.91 -24.17
C ASN A 351 -18.45 -4.29 -25.24
N GLU A 352 -18.50 -4.92 -26.41
CA GLU A 352 -19.22 -4.40 -27.57
C GLU A 352 -20.70 -4.11 -27.31
N GLN A 353 -21.37 -4.93 -26.50
CA GLN A 353 -22.78 -4.73 -26.18
C GLN A 353 -22.97 -3.50 -25.30
N ALA A 354 -22.18 -3.36 -24.23
CA ALA A 354 -22.25 -2.17 -23.38
C ALA A 354 -21.91 -0.90 -24.15
N GLU A 355 -20.93 -0.98 -25.07
CA GLU A 355 -20.54 0.15 -25.92
C GLU A 355 -21.64 0.58 -26.89
N LYS A 356 -22.39 -0.38 -27.47
CA LYS A 356 -23.59 -0.12 -28.28
C LYS A 356 -24.71 0.53 -27.44
N ASP A 357 -24.85 0.12 -26.19
CA ASP A 357 -25.83 0.67 -25.24
C ASP A 357 -25.42 2.05 -24.67
N GLY A 358 -24.32 2.62 -25.17
CA GLY A 358 -23.83 3.94 -24.77
C GLY A 358 -23.08 3.95 -23.44
N TYR A 359 -22.41 2.85 -23.09
CA TYR A 359 -21.60 2.74 -21.88
C TYR A 359 -20.13 2.41 -22.17
N TRP A 360 -19.25 2.87 -21.29
CA TRP A 360 -17.91 2.31 -21.10
C TRP A 360 -17.90 1.46 -19.84
N GLU A 361 -17.10 0.38 -19.82
CA GLU A 361 -16.90 -0.46 -18.63
C GLU A 361 -15.45 -0.33 -18.15
N LEU A 362 -15.27 0.36 -17.02
CA LEU A 362 -13.96 0.71 -16.46
C LEU A 362 -13.56 -0.25 -15.34
N LEU A 363 -12.26 -0.56 -15.29
CA LEU A 363 -11.63 -1.17 -14.12
C LEU A 363 -11.03 -0.06 -13.26
N LEU A 364 -11.57 0.12 -12.06
CA LEU A 364 -11.18 1.17 -11.12
C LEU A 364 -10.54 0.55 -9.90
N ALA A 365 -9.43 1.09 -9.42
CA ALA A 365 -8.81 0.67 -8.16
C ALA A 365 -9.16 1.63 -7.02
N THR A 366 -9.37 1.06 -5.84
CA THR A 366 -9.49 1.79 -4.56
C THR A 366 -9.22 0.84 -3.38
N ASN A 367 -9.34 1.32 -2.15
CA ASN A 367 -9.30 0.49 -0.95
C ASN A 367 -10.64 -0.23 -0.72
N ILE A 368 -10.61 -1.37 -0.03
CA ILE A 368 -11.83 -2.08 0.37
C ILE A 368 -12.69 -1.18 1.25
N HIS A 369 -12.10 -0.48 2.22
CA HIS A 369 -12.87 0.36 3.14
C HIS A 369 -13.53 1.57 2.46
N VAL A 370 -13.01 2.03 1.31
CA VAL A 370 -13.64 3.09 0.50
C VAL A 370 -14.91 2.59 -0.18
N PHE A 371 -14.91 1.33 -0.64
CA PHE A 371 -16.05 0.69 -1.31
C PHE A 371 -16.67 -0.44 -0.47
N SER A 372 -16.71 -0.26 0.86
CA SER A 372 -17.29 -1.25 1.77
C SER A 372 -18.73 -0.87 2.13
N PHE A 373 -19.67 -1.74 1.76
CA PHE A 373 -21.08 -1.62 2.13
C PHE A 373 -21.54 -2.70 3.12
N ALA A 374 -20.61 -3.41 3.76
CA ALA A 374 -20.95 -4.46 4.73
C ALA A 374 -21.78 -3.89 5.89
N LYS A 375 -21.38 -2.76 6.48
CA LYS A 375 -22.16 -2.07 7.52
C LYS A 375 -23.54 -1.60 7.04
N THR A 376 -23.75 -1.44 5.74
CA THR A 376 -25.03 -0.99 5.18
C THR A 376 -25.96 -2.17 4.88
N PHE A 377 -25.44 -3.25 4.28
CA PHE A 377 -26.26 -4.33 3.73
C PHE A 377 -26.07 -5.70 4.38
N ASP A 378 -25.13 -5.87 5.32
CA ASP A 378 -25.00 -7.11 6.09
C ASP A 378 -25.82 -7.05 7.38
N LYS A 379 -27.03 -7.61 7.32
CA LYS A 379 -27.93 -7.74 8.48
C LYS A 379 -27.30 -8.54 9.62
N SER A 380 -26.41 -9.49 9.31
CA SER A 380 -25.86 -10.42 10.30
C SER A 380 -24.87 -9.77 11.27
N ILE A 381 -24.38 -8.57 10.96
CA ILE A 381 -23.59 -7.74 11.88
C ILE A 381 -24.45 -7.28 13.08
N TYR A 382 -25.75 -7.12 12.85
CA TYR A 382 -26.68 -6.54 13.84
C TYR A 382 -27.52 -7.61 14.53
N PHE A 383 -27.90 -8.66 13.80
CA PHE A 383 -28.83 -9.67 14.27
C PHE A 383 -28.43 -11.08 13.84
N ASP A 384 -28.55 -12.03 14.77
CA ASP A 384 -28.51 -13.44 14.44
C ASP A 384 -29.69 -13.85 13.55
N LYS A 385 -29.51 -14.96 12.82
CA LYS A 385 -30.59 -15.55 12.03
C LYS A 385 -31.76 -15.92 12.95
N ASP A 386 -32.97 -15.53 12.54
CA ASP A 386 -34.22 -15.77 13.27
C ASP A 386 -34.28 -15.07 14.66
N SER A 387 -33.51 -13.99 14.83
CA SER A 387 -33.51 -13.18 16.05
C SER A 387 -34.89 -12.60 16.35
N LYS A 388 -35.32 -12.70 17.61
CA LYS A 388 -36.54 -12.07 18.13
C LYS A 388 -36.34 -10.63 18.62
N ARG A 389 -35.16 -10.05 18.37
CA ARG A 389 -34.85 -8.68 18.80
C ARG A 389 -35.75 -7.70 18.04
N LYS A 390 -36.10 -6.60 18.74
CA LYS A 390 -36.79 -5.46 18.15
C LYS A 390 -36.05 -5.03 16.87
N PHE A 391 -36.81 -4.73 15.83
CA PHE A 391 -36.34 -4.32 14.51
C PHE A 391 -35.68 -5.36 13.61
N TYR A 392 -35.59 -6.63 14.01
CA TYR A 392 -35.08 -7.68 13.11
C TYR A 392 -35.84 -7.70 11.78
N ASP A 393 -37.18 -7.70 11.80
CA ASP A 393 -38.01 -7.74 10.59
C ASP A 393 -38.11 -6.40 9.86
N SER A 394 -37.76 -5.29 10.53
CA SER A 394 -37.77 -3.95 9.95
C SER A 394 -36.38 -3.44 9.57
N TRP A 395 -35.35 -4.28 9.66
CA TRP A 395 -33.99 -3.93 9.23
C TRP A 395 -34.00 -3.61 7.73
N THR A 396 -33.26 -2.57 7.34
CA THR A 396 -33.17 -2.11 5.97
C THR A 396 -31.85 -1.35 5.76
N GLY A 397 -31.37 -1.38 4.53
CA GLY A 397 -30.25 -0.58 4.05
C GLY A 397 -30.59 -0.03 2.67
N SER A 398 -30.15 1.19 2.36
CA SER A 398 -30.42 1.80 1.05
C SER A 398 -29.37 2.86 0.69
N PHE A 399 -29.31 3.21 -0.59
CA PHE A 399 -28.52 4.34 -1.08
C PHE A 399 -29.34 5.63 -1.14
N PHE A 400 -28.63 6.77 -1.16
CA PHE A 400 -29.14 8.07 -1.59
C PHE A 400 -28.00 8.88 -2.23
N ASP A 401 -28.35 9.91 -3.00
CA ASP A 401 -27.42 10.91 -3.52
C ASP A 401 -28.01 12.32 -3.35
N PHE A 402 -27.29 13.35 -3.82
CA PHE A 402 -27.74 14.75 -3.66
C PHE A 402 -28.94 15.14 -4.55
N GLU A 403 -29.31 14.31 -5.53
CA GLU A 403 -30.48 14.51 -6.39
C GLU A 403 -31.66 13.59 -6.00
N ASN A 404 -31.39 12.45 -5.37
CA ASN A 404 -32.33 11.35 -5.10
C ASN A 404 -32.28 10.92 -3.63
N TYR A 405 -32.56 11.85 -2.71
CA TYR A 405 -32.50 11.61 -1.25
C TYR A 405 -33.43 10.49 -0.74
N SER A 406 -34.55 10.25 -1.42
CA SER A 406 -35.62 9.33 -0.97
C SER A 406 -35.83 8.14 -1.91
N ASN A 407 -35.11 8.06 -3.03
CA ASN A 407 -35.30 7.02 -4.04
C ASN A 407 -33.99 6.31 -4.34
N SER A 408 -33.72 5.25 -3.57
CA SER A 408 -32.48 4.47 -3.69
C SER A 408 -32.30 3.81 -5.05
N LYS A 409 -33.39 3.46 -5.74
CA LYS A 409 -33.37 2.88 -7.10
C LYS A 409 -32.82 3.85 -8.15
N LYS A 410 -32.96 5.16 -7.91
CA LYS A 410 -32.42 6.21 -8.78
C LYS A 410 -31.06 6.72 -8.32
N ALA A 411 -30.63 6.36 -7.12
CA ALA A 411 -29.38 6.84 -6.56
C ALA A 411 -28.17 6.38 -7.40
N GLU A 412 -27.20 7.27 -7.54
CA GLU A 412 -25.94 7.03 -8.23
C GLU A 412 -24.75 7.26 -7.31
N PHE A 413 -23.68 6.50 -7.54
CA PHE A 413 -22.37 6.90 -7.07
C PHE A 413 -22.00 8.22 -7.75
N MET A 414 -21.82 9.25 -6.96
CA MET A 414 -21.40 10.57 -7.38
C MET A 414 -19.88 10.60 -7.52
N ALA A 415 -19.37 11.35 -8.47
CA ALA A 415 -17.94 11.53 -8.67
C ALA A 415 -17.58 13.01 -8.74
N THR A 416 -16.37 13.36 -8.27
CA THR A 416 -15.83 14.72 -8.36
C THR A 416 -14.33 14.69 -8.64
N ARG A 417 -13.83 15.80 -9.22
CA ARG A 417 -12.42 16.05 -9.50
C ARG A 417 -12.13 17.54 -9.45
N ALA A 418 -10.85 17.92 -9.40
CA ALA A 418 -10.48 19.31 -9.57
C ALA A 418 -10.87 19.82 -10.97
N LYS A 419 -11.42 21.04 -11.01
CA LYS A 419 -11.88 21.71 -12.23
C LYS A 419 -10.72 22.02 -13.19
N GLU A 420 -9.55 22.32 -12.65
CA GLU A 420 -8.36 22.60 -13.45
C GLU A 420 -7.87 21.30 -14.10
N THR A 421 -7.75 21.28 -15.43
CA THR A 421 -7.22 20.10 -16.16
C THR A 421 -5.69 20.07 -16.20
N THR A 422 -5.04 21.22 -16.02
CA THR A 422 -3.58 21.36 -15.91
C THR A 422 -3.27 21.93 -14.53
N LEU A 423 -2.54 21.18 -13.72
CA LEU A 423 -2.17 21.57 -12.38
C LEU A 423 -1.17 22.73 -12.41
N LYS A 424 -1.33 23.67 -11.48
CA LYS A 424 -0.34 24.73 -11.16
C LYS A 424 0.38 24.48 -9.84
N SER A 425 -0.16 23.59 -9.02
CA SER A 425 0.29 23.24 -7.68
C SER A 425 -0.04 21.77 -7.40
N ASN A 426 0.62 21.18 -6.41
CA ASN A 426 0.27 19.88 -5.85
C ASN A 426 -0.94 19.94 -4.90
N LEU A 427 -1.50 21.13 -4.68
CA LEU A 427 -2.70 21.38 -3.88
C LEU A 427 -3.72 22.20 -4.70
N ILE A 428 -4.97 21.73 -4.77
CA ILE A 428 -6.08 22.46 -5.40
C ILE A 428 -7.33 22.34 -4.52
N ASP A 429 -7.79 23.46 -3.98
CA ASP A 429 -8.89 23.51 -3.01
C ASP A 429 -10.30 23.50 -3.65
N ASN A 430 -10.41 23.74 -4.96
CA ASN A 430 -11.68 23.86 -5.65
C ASN A 430 -12.19 22.51 -6.19
N VAL A 431 -12.49 21.57 -5.28
CA VAL A 431 -13.04 20.24 -5.60
C VAL A 431 -14.35 19.99 -4.85
N SER A 432 -15.48 20.41 -5.41
CA SER A 432 -16.79 20.24 -4.75
C SER A 432 -17.96 19.93 -5.70
N ASP A 433 -17.76 19.89 -7.01
CA ASP A 433 -18.85 19.72 -7.97
C ASP A 433 -19.13 18.23 -8.24
N PHE A 434 -19.84 17.58 -7.31
CA PHE A 434 -20.25 16.19 -7.47
C PHE A 434 -21.21 15.99 -8.65
N LYS A 435 -20.96 14.94 -9.44
CA LYS A 435 -21.79 14.53 -10.57
C LYS A 435 -22.28 13.09 -10.38
N PRO A 436 -23.60 12.83 -10.42
CA PRO A 436 -24.13 11.47 -10.50
C PRO A 436 -23.51 10.73 -11.69
N THR A 437 -22.81 9.63 -11.45
CA THR A 437 -21.94 9.00 -12.46
C THR A 437 -22.27 7.54 -12.73
N PHE A 438 -22.33 6.70 -11.68
CA PHE A 438 -22.54 5.27 -11.83
C PHE A 438 -23.82 4.84 -11.10
N LYS A 439 -24.70 4.07 -11.75
CA LYS A 439 -25.91 3.54 -11.09
C LYS A 439 -25.56 2.72 -9.86
N ALA A 440 -26.03 3.12 -8.67
CA ALA A 440 -25.59 2.52 -7.41
C ALA A 440 -26.18 1.13 -7.19
N GLU A 441 -27.50 1.05 -7.03
CA GLU A 441 -28.19 -0.22 -6.76
C GLU A 441 -28.00 -1.28 -7.85
N GLU A 442 -27.89 -0.85 -9.12
CA GLU A 442 -27.71 -1.78 -10.25
C GLU A 442 -26.33 -2.43 -10.27
N GLN A 443 -25.31 -1.79 -9.67
CA GLN A 443 -23.91 -2.20 -9.86
C GLN A 443 -23.21 -2.64 -8.57
N TYR A 444 -23.61 -2.17 -7.40
CA TYR A 444 -22.81 -2.31 -6.17
C TYR A 444 -22.44 -3.76 -5.80
N LEU A 445 -23.34 -4.73 -6.02
CA LEU A 445 -23.07 -6.16 -5.73
C LEU A 445 -22.04 -6.77 -6.69
N GLN A 446 -22.01 -6.32 -7.95
CA GLN A 446 -21.12 -6.88 -8.98
C GLN A 446 -19.86 -6.05 -9.19
N ALA A 447 -19.83 -4.83 -8.67
CA ALA A 447 -18.71 -3.91 -8.83
C ALA A 447 -17.41 -4.48 -8.26
N PRO A 448 -17.34 -5.02 -7.02
CA PRO A 448 -16.11 -5.65 -6.53
C PRO A 448 -15.74 -6.87 -7.36
N TYR A 449 -14.77 -6.70 -8.25
CA TYR A 449 -14.37 -7.72 -9.21
C TYR A 449 -13.17 -8.51 -8.70
N TYR A 450 -12.19 -7.86 -8.07
CA TYR A 450 -10.99 -8.53 -7.58
C TYR A 450 -10.46 -7.90 -6.29
N THR A 451 -9.97 -8.75 -5.40
CA THR A 451 -9.11 -8.40 -4.26
C THR A 451 -8.11 -9.55 -4.08
N PRO A 452 -6.82 -9.29 -3.77
CA PRO A 452 -5.84 -10.35 -3.57
C PRO A 452 -6.22 -11.19 -2.34
N ARG A 453 -6.04 -12.51 -2.47
CA ARG A 453 -6.27 -13.46 -1.38
C ARG A 453 -5.20 -14.53 -1.38
N TYR A 454 -4.62 -14.79 -0.21
CA TYR A 454 -3.60 -15.81 0.00
C TYR A 454 -3.57 -16.28 1.45
N ASN A 455 -2.89 -17.41 1.69
CA ASN A 455 -2.68 -17.92 3.04
C ASN A 455 -1.61 -17.11 3.77
N VAL A 456 -1.85 -16.87 5.06
CA VAL A 456 -0.94 -16.15 5.95
C VAL A 456 -0.91 -16.82 7.32
N SER A 457 0.27 -16.88 7.91
CA SER A 457 0.52 -17.37 9.26
C SER A 457 1.57 -16.51 9.96
N GLY A 458 1.94 -16.91 11.19
CA GLY A 458 3.02 -16.28 11.94
C GLY A 458 2.68 -14.86 12.35
N PHE A 459 1.43 -14.63 12.78
CA PHE A 459 0.99 -13.38 13.38
C PHE A 459 0.27 -13.67 14.69
N LYS A 460 0.22 -12.66 15.55
CA LYS A 460 -0.45 -12.70 16.85
C LYS A 460 -1.60 -11.70 16.89
N THR A 461 -2.74 -12.10 17.43
CA THR A 461 -3.87 -11.17 17.64
C THR A 461 -3.71 -10.38 18.93
N ASP A 462 -4.24 -9.16 18.95
CA ASP A 462 -4.22 -8.28 20.11
C ASP A 462 -5.11 -8.77 21.25
N THR A 463 -6.20 -9.47 20.92
CA THR A 463 -7.10 -10.11 21.88
C THR A 463 -7.43 -11.56 21.47
N PRO A 464 -7.76 -12.43 22.44
CA PRO A 464 -8.31 -13.76 22.12
C PRO A 464 -9.61 -13.68 21.31
N HIS A 465 -10.45 -12.68 21.59
CA HIS A 465 -11.72 -12.48 20.90
C HIS A 465 -11.54 -12.29 19.40
N THR A 466 -10.63 -11.39 18.99
CA THR A 466 -10.32 -11.14 17.58
C THR A 466 -9.92 -12.43 16.85
N GLY A 467 -9.11 -13.28 17.50
CA GLY A 467 -8.71 -14.58 16.96
C GLY A 467 -9.90 -15.53 16.80
N LEU A 468 -10.70 -15.72 17.85
CA LEU A 468 -11.84 -16.63 17.84
C LEU A 468 -12.90 -16.27 16.78
N VAL A 469 -13.14 -14.97 16.58
CA VAL A 469 -14.15 -14.47 15.63
C VAL A 469 -13.70 -14.57 14.18
N HIS A 470 -12.43 -14.23 13.89
CA HIS A 470 -11.99 -13.99 12.51
C HIS A 470 -10.97 -14.99 11.95
N ILE A 471 -10.31 -15.80 12.78
CA ILE A 471 -9.17 -16.62 12.36
C ILE A 471 -9.53 -18.12 12.38
N GLU A 472 -9.30 -18.83 11.27
CA GLU A 472 -9.65 -20.25 11.14
C GLU A 472 -8.81 -21.16 12.03
N ASN A 473 -7.49 -20.95 12.06
CA ASN A 473 -6.57 -21.73 12.88
C ASN A 473 -5.98 -20.82 13.96
N PHE A 474 -6.51 -20.90 15.17
CA PHE A 474 -6.14 -20.00 16.26
C PHE A 474 -5.75 -20.77 17.53
N ASN A 475 -4.58 -20.45 18.09
CA ASN A 475 -4.15 -20.94 19.39
C ASN A 475 -4.45 -19.89 20.46
N GLU A 476 -5.51 -20.11 21.24
CA GLU A 476 -6.00 -19.13 22.22
C GLU A 476 -4.96 -18.72 23.29
N PRO A 477 -4.21 -19.64 23.93
CA PRO A 477 -3.19 -19.26 24.93
C PRO A 477 -2.08 -18.36 24.39
N THR A 478 -1.58 -18.65 23.19
CA THR A 478 -0.46 -17.90 22.59
C THR A 478 -0.92 -16.71 21.74
N ARG A 479 -2.19 -16.73 21.32
CA ARG A 479 -2.83 -15.83 20.36
C ARG A 479 -2.27 -15.89 18.94
N PHE A 480 -1.57 -16.97 18.59
CA PHE A 480 -1.06 -17.17 17.24
C PHE A 480 -2.16 -17.64 16.29
N GLY A 481 -2.15 -17.11 15.07
CA GLY A 481 -3.15 -17.38 14.06
C GLY A 481 -2.58 -17.76 12.70
N SER A 482 -3.38 -18.49 11.92
CA SER A 482 -3.27 -18.54 10.46
C SER A 482 -4.65 -18.49 9.81
N THR A 483 -4.71 -17.85 8.64
CA THR A 483 -5.93 -17.69 7.85
C THR A 483 -5.65 -17.86 6.37
N LYS A 484 -6.65 -18.36 5.62
CA LYS A 484 -6.62 -18.40 4.15
C LYS A 484 -7.11 -17.10 3.50
N ASN A 485 -7.53 -16.14 4.31
CA ASN A 485 -8.08 -14.87 3.88
C ASN A 485 -7.10 -13.72 4.11
N GLY A 486 -5.79 -13.95 4.01
CA GLY A 486 -4.80 -12.87 3.95
C GLY A 486 -4.92 -12.09 2.64
N GLY A 487 -4.68 -10.79 2.67
CA GLY A 487 -4.80 -9.94 1.49
C GLY A 487 -4.28 -8.52 1.70
N ALA A 488 -4.77 -7.60 0.87
CA ALA A 488 -4.48 -6.18 0.95
C ALA A 488 -5.79 -5.40 1.10
N ASP A 489 -5.73 -4.20 1.68
CA ASP A 489 -6.83 -3.25 1.61
C ASP A 489 -6.89 -2.63 0.20
N PHE A 490 -7.26 -3.46 -0.77
CA PHE A 490 -7.23 -3.14 -2.19
C PHE A 490 -8.35 -3.90 -2.90
N VAL A 491 -9.10 -3.18 -3.73
CA VAL A 491 -10.15 -3.74 -4.57
C VAL A 491 -10.09 -3.13 -5.96
N ILE A 492 -10.31 -3.98 -6.97
CA ILE A 492 -10.59 -3.57 -8.33
C ILE A 492 -12.08 -3.68 -8.54
N LEU A 493 -12.69 -2.54 -8.84
CA LEU A 493 -14.09 -2.39 -9.19
C LEU A 493 -14.26 -2.47 -10.70
N LYS A 494 -15.35 -3.09 -11.15
CA LYS A 494 -15.78 -3.10 -12.55
C LYS A 494 -17.10 -2.34 -12.64
N LEU A 495 -17.04 -1.11 -13.14
CA LEU A 495 -18.16 -0.17 -13.15
C LEU A 495 -18.45 0.34 -14.57
N LYS A 496 -19.74 0.43 -14.90
CA LYS A 496 -20.25 0.98 -16.16
C LYS A 496 -20.60 2.45 -16.00
N ILE A 497 -20.08 3.27 -16.90
CA ILE A 497 -20.32 4.71 -17.00
C ILE A 497 -20.93 5.03 -18.35
N LYS A 498 -21.92 5.92 -18.37
CA LYS A 498 -22.46 6.49 -19.63
C LYS A 498 -21.37 7.28 -20.36
N LYS A 499 -21.26 7.12 -21.69
CA LYS A 499 -20.16 7.74 -22.47
C LYS A 499 -20.10 9.26 -22.27
N GLU A 500 -21.25 9.92 -22.26
CA GLU A 500 -21.38 11.37 -22.06
C GLU A 500 -20.93 11.85 -20.68
N LYS A 501 -20.89 10.98 -19.66
CA LYS A 501 -20.45 11.35 -18.31
C LYS A 501 -18.93 11.34 -18.14
N LEU A 502 -18.20 10.68 -19.06
CA LEU A 502 -16.77 10.47 -18.92
C LEU A 502 -15.96 11.77 -18.96
N GLU A 503 -16.36 12.72 -19.81
CA GLU A 503 -15.63 13.99 -19.97
C GLU A 503 -15.57 14.81 -18.67
N TYR A 504 -16.60 14.73 -17.83
CA TYR A 504 -16.66 15.48 -16.57
C TYR A 504 -15.70 14.95 -15.51
N ILE A 505 -15.44 13.64 -15.50
CA ILE A 505 -14.62 13.01 -14.45
C ILE A 505 -13.22 12.63 -14.96
N LEU A 506 -13.04 12.40 -16.26
CA LEU A 506 -11.80 11.93 -16.87
C LEU A 506 -11.61 12.52 -18.29
N PRO A 507 -11.49 13.86 -18.43
CA PRO A 507 -11.41 14.52 -19.74
C PRO A 507 -10.19 14.08 -20.58
N LYS A 508 -9.08 13.69 -19.94
CA LYS A 508 -7.91 13.17 -20.66
C LYS A 508 -8.16 11.79 -21.25
N LEU A 509 -8.86 10.90 -20.53
CA LEU A 509 -9.28 9.61 -21.09
C LEU A 509 -10.30 9.81 -22.20
N ASN A 510 -11.28 10.70 -22.01
CA ASN A 510 -12.31 10.97 -23.02
C ASN A 510 -11.73 11.35 -24.40
N LYS A 511 -10.59 12.05 -24.42
CA LYS A 511 -9.89 12.44 -25.66
C LYS A 511 -9.27 11.25 -26.42
N VAL A 512 -8.93 10.18 -25.72
CA VAL A 512 -8.15 9.04 -26.26
C VAL A 512 -8.91 7.71 -26.26
N ILE A 513 -10.04 7.62 -25.54
CA ILE A 513 -10.80 6.38 -25.39
C ILE A 513 -11.29 5.86 -26.75
N GLY A 514 -11.14 4.55 -26.98
CA GLY A 514 -11.45 3.89 -28.24
C GLY A 514 -10.40 4.08 -29.35
N LYS A 515 -9.31 4.80 -29.09
CA LYS A 515 -8.19 4.99 -30.04
C LYS A 515 -6.99 4.14 -29.65
N GLU A 516 -6.05 3.94 -30.59
CA GLU A 516 -4.83 3.15 -30.34
C GLU A 516 -3.97 3.70 -29.18
N GLU A 517 -3.96 5.02 -29.01
CA GLU A 517 -3.22 5.71 -27.95
C GLU A 517 -3.81 5.49 -26.53
N GLU A 518 -5.02 4.95 -26.40
CA GLU A 518 -5.67 4.66 -25.11
C GLU A 518 -4.81 3.75 -24.21
N LYS A 519 -4.14 2.75 -24.80
CA LYS A 519 -3.28 1.79 -24.07
C LYS A 519 -2.17 2.46 -23.25
N ASN A 520 -1.68 3.61 -23.73
CA ASN A 520 -0.63 4.38 -23.08
C ASN A 520 -1.17 5.25 -21.95
N TRP A 521 -2.47 5.57 -21.98
CA TRP A 521 -3.11 6.33 -20.92
C TRP A 521 -3.31 5.46 -19.67
N HIS A 522 -3.80 4.23 -19.84
CA HIS A 522 -4.05 3.29 -18.73
C HIS A 522 -2.78 2.99 -17.94
N ILE A 523 -2.85 3.06 -16.61
CA ILE A 523 -1.68 2.79 -15.75
C ILE A 523 -1.40 1.27 -15.60
N GLY A 524 -2.45 0.44 -15.65
CA GLY A 524 -2.35 -0.99 -15.34
C GLY A 524 -1.93 -1.23 -13.89
N LEU A 525 -1.28 -2.37 -13.61
CA LEU A 525 -0.85 -2.77 -12.25
C LEU A 525 0.67 -2.77 -12.10
N GLY A 526 1.34 -1.72 -12.58
CA GLY A 526 2.79 -1.58 -12.43
C GLY A 526 3.61 -2.70 -13.08
N LYS A 527 4.87 -2.83 -12.66
CA LYS A 527 5.85 -3.83 -13.14
C LYS A 527 5.96 -5.00 -12.16
N ASN A 528 6.41 -6.14 -12.66
CA ASN A 528 6.81 -7.28 -11.81
C ASN A 528 8.22 -7.04 -11.26
N GLU A 529 8.32 -6.19 -10.24
CA GLU A 529 9.58 -5.77 -9.64
C GLU A 529 9.37 -5.44 -8.16
N LEU A 530 10.30 -5.88 -7.29
CA LEU A 530 10.27 -5.54 -5.88
C LEU A 530 10.64 -4.06 -5.67
N PHE A 531 9.90 -3.37 -4.82
CA PHE A 531 10.08 -1.93 -4.58
C PHE A 531 11.20 -1.63 -3.56
N THR A 532 11.81 -0.45 -3.64
CA THR A 532 12.76 0.03 -2.61
C THR A 532 12.44 1.46 -2.18
N PRO A 533 12.49 1.80 -0.88
CA PRO A 533 12.29 3.18 -0.42
C PRO A 533 13.31 4.18 -0.98
N LEU A 534 14.41 3.71 -1.59
CA LEU A 534 15.39 4.57 -2.26
C LEU A 534 14.90 5.21 -3.56
N LYS A 535 13.79 4.76 -4.16
CA LYS A 535 13.15 5.48 -5.27
C LYS A 535 12.26 6.57 -4.72
N THR A 536 12.23 7.75 -5.34
CA THR A 536 11.31 8.81 -4.91
C THR A 536 9.87 8.38 -5.19
N GLN A 537 8.97 8.61 -4.23
CA GLN A 537 7.55 8.26 -4.35
C GLN A 537 6.70 9.51 -4.47
N PHE A 538 5.66 9.44 -5.31
CA PHE A 538 4.62 10.44 -5.43
C PHE A 538 3.27 9.77 -5.20
N TYR A 539 2.45 10.36 -4.34
CA TYR A 539 1.11 9.87 -4.08
C TYR A 539 0.15 11.04 -3.91
N ALA A 540 -1.03 10.92 -4.50
CA ALA A 540 -2.00 12.01 -4.53
C ALA A 540 -3.42 11.47 -4.65
N GLY A 541 -4.37 12.27 -4.16
CA GLY A 541 -5.78 12.00 -4.28
C GLY A 541 -6.60 13.13 -3.68
N TYR A 542 -7.78 12.76 -3.17
CA TYR A 542 -8.81 13.72 -2.79
C TYR A 542 -9.18 13.59 -1.31
N PRO A 543 -8.41 14.18 -0.38
CA PRO A 543 -8.84 14.30 1.01
C PRO A 543 -10.05 15.21 1.19
N ILE A 544 -10.82 14.94 2.24
CA ILE A 544 -11.94 15.76 2.69
C ILE A 544 -11.39 16.90 3.55
N VAL A 545 -11.72 18.14 3.21
CA VAL A 545 -11.27 19.33 3.94
C VAL A 545 -12.34 19.94 4.84
N GLY A 546 -13.60 19.56 4.62
CA GLY A 546 -14.72 20.08 5.41
C GLY A 546 -16.07 19.59 4.91
N TRP A 547 -17.11 20.23 5.43
CA TRP A 547 -18.49 19.99 5.04
C TRP A 547 -19.16 21.35 4.78
N TYR A 548 -19.84 21.48 3.65
CA TYR A 548 -20.60 22.65 3.25
C TYR A 548 -22.00 22.21 2.82
N ASP A 549 -23.06 22.80 3.39
CA ASP A 549 -24.45 22.43 3.13
C ASP A 549 -24.72 20.91 3.15
N SER A 550 -24.17 20.21 4.14
CA SER A 550 -24.26 18.75 4.31
C SER A 550 -23.56 17.91 3.22
N GLN A 551 -22.74 18.54 2.37
CA GLN A 551 -21.89 17.89 1.37
C GLN A 551 -20.42 17.98 1.79
N PRO A 552 -19.62 16.91 1.65
CA PRO A 552 -18.19 16.96 1.91
C PRO A 552 -17.48 17.78 0.84
N THR A 553 -16.60 18.68 1.26
CA THR A 553 -15.70 19.41 0.36
C THR A 553 -14.37 18.69 0.27
N TYR A 554 -13.80 18.64 -0.93
CA TYR A 554 -12.54 17.97 -1.20
C TYR A 554 -11.50 18.97 -1.71
N GLN A 555 -10.25 18.55 -1.65
CA GLN A 555 -9.16 19.17 -2.39
C GLN A 555 -8.40 18.09 -3.15
N PHE A 556 -7.73 18.41 -4.25
CA PHE A 556 -6.68 17.54 -4.77
C PHE A 556 -5.40 17.84 -4.01
N LYS A 557 -4.78 16.84 -3.39
CA LYS A 557 -3.53 16.98 -2.65
C LYS A 557 -2.54 15.89 -3.07
N GLY A 558 -1.32 16.30 -3.38
CA GLY A 558 -0.20 15.42 -3.69
C GLY A 558 0.95 15.61 -2.73
N ASN A 559 1.61 14.50 -2.39
CA ASN A 559 2.80 14.48 -1.55
C ASN A 559 3.93 13.67 -2.22
N LYS A 560 5.16 14.07 -1.94
CA LYS A 560 6.40 13.47 -2.40
C LYS A 560 7.16 12.96 -1.20
N SER A 561 7.64 11.72 -1.28
CA SER A 561 8.53 11.15 -0.26
C SER A 561 9.87 10.73 -0.86
N ILE A 562 10.94 10.98 -0.11
CA ILE A 562 12.34 10.69 -0.48
C ILE A 562 12.94 9.63 0.45
N GLY A 563 12.15 8.62 0.78
CA GLY A 563 12.55 7.58 1.73
C GLY A 563 11.37 6.83 2.32
N GLY A 564 11.65 5.99 3.30
CA GLY A 564 10.62 5.22 4.00
C GLY A 564 11.15 3.91 4.52
N ILE A 565 10.23 3.06 4.96
CA ILE A 565 10.51 1.70 5.38
C ILE A 565 9.37 0.77 4.98
N ILE A 566 9.69 -0.45 4.58
CA ILE A 566 8.69 -1.45 4.19
C ILE A 566 8.46 -2.42 5.34
N SER A 567 7.23 -2.53 5.81
CA SER A 567 6.79 -3.69 6.61
C SER A 567 6.34 -4.79 5.65
N THR A 568 7.05 -5.92 5.65
CA THR A 568 6.80 -7.05 4.73
C THR A 568 5.45 -7.70 5.02
N GLN A 569 5.11 -7.83 6.30
CA GLN A 569 3.87 -8.38 6.80
C GLN A 569 3.61 -7.83 8.21
N ASN A 570 2.34 -7.55 8.55
CA ASN A 570 1.98 -7.17 9.91
C ASN A 570 1.93 -8.41 10.83
N ARG A 571 2.81 -8.47 11.83
CA ARG A 571 2.88 -9.58 12.78
C ARG A 571 1.97 -9.41 14.00
N TYR A 572 1.42 -8.21 14.22
CA TYR A 572 0.47 -7.92 15.29
C TYR A 572 -0.86 -7.42 14.75
N VAL A 573 -1.88 -8.27 14.84
CA VAL A 573 -3.18 -8.08 14.20
C VAL A 573 -4.22 -7.59 15.19
N LYS A 574 -4.89 -6.50 14.82
CA LYS A 574 -6.05 -5.92 15.52
C LYS A 574 -7.30 -6.10 14.67
N GLU A 575 -8.48 -5.95 15.28
CA GLU A 575 -9.76 -6.04 14.56
C GLU A 575 -9.84 -5.08 13.36
N GLY A 576 -9.28 -3.87 13.48
CA GLY A 576 -9.22 -2.89 12.38
C GLY A 576 -8.40 -3.34 11.15
N ASN A 577 -7.63 -4.43 11.24
CA ASN A 577 -6.91 -5.00 10.09
C ASN A 577 -7.80 -5.90 9.21
N PHE A 578 -9.04 -6.19 9.61
CA PHE A 578 -9.98 -6.93 8.79
C PHE A 578 -10.81 -5.97 7.94
N GLN A 579 -10.75 -6.16 6.62
CA GLN A 579 -11.46 -5.34 5.65
C GLN A 579 -12.46 -6.19 4.89
N SER A 580 -13.70 -5.71 4.79
CA SER A 580 -14.81 -6.51 4.29
C SER A 580 -15.49 -5.87 3.08
N LEU A 581 -15.63 -6.63 2.00
CA LEU A 581 -16.44 -6.28 0.83
C LEU A 581 -17.82 -6.92 0.93
N TRP A 582 -18.84 -6.19 0.49
CA TRP A 582 -20.18 -6.73 0.26
C TRP A 582 -20.34 -7.01 -1.24
N THR A 583 -20.56 -8.27 -1.60
CA THR A 583 -20.51 -8.74 -2.99
C THR A 583 -21.73 -9.58 -3.34
N LYS A 584 -22.00 -9.77 -4.63
CA LYS A 584 -23.08 -10.66 -5.10
C LYS A 584 -22.88 -12.06 -4.56
N TYR A 585 -23.97 -12.66 -4.07
CA TYR A 585 -23.94 -14.04 -3.58
C TYR A 585 -23.53 -15.01 -4.68
N ASN A 586 -22.60 -15.90 -4.33
CA ASN A 586 -22.25 -17.09 -5.09
C ASN A 586 -22.06 -18.23 -4.10
N GLU A 587 -22.75 -19.35 -4.29
CA GLU A 587 -22.77 -20.43 -3.28
C GLU A 587 -21.39 -21.03 -3.01
N ALA A 588 -20.61 -21.30 -4.07
CA ALA A 588 -19.29 -21.89 -3.94
C ALA A 588 -18.31 -20.93 -3.25
N GLU A 589 -18.31 -19.66 -3.66
CA GLU A 589 -17.49 -18.64 -3.01
C GLU A 589 -17.92 -18.39 -1.56
N ASN A 590 -19.22 -18.37 -1.25
CA ASN A 590 -19.71 -18.17 0.11
C ASN A 590 -19.23 -19.28 1.05
N LYS A 591 -19.37 -20.55 0.63
CA LYS A 591 -18.89 -21.71 1.40
C LYS A 591 -17.38 -21.68 1.63
N ASP A 592 -16.62 -21.10 0.70
CA ASP A 592 -15.18 -20.95 0.83
C ASP A 592 -14.78 -19.75 1.70
N TRP A 593 -15.19 -18.53 1.35
CA TRP A 593 -14.83 -17.30 2.06
C TRP A 593 -15.34 -17.27 3.50
N ASN A 594 -16.53 -17.80 3.74
CA ASN A 594 -17.22 -17.79 5.04
C ASN A 594 -17.24 -19.19 5.69
N SER A 595 -16.23 -20.02 5.44
CA SER A 595 -16.15 -21.38 5.97
C SER A 595 -16.00 -21.43 7.49
N HIS A 596 -15.37 -20.43 8.09
CA HIS A 596 -15.13 -20.34 9.53
C HIS A 596 -16.45 -20.36 10.32
N HIS A 597 -16.56 -21.21 11.34
CA HIS A 597 -17.76 -21.38 12.17
C HIS A 597 -19.08 -21.51 11.39
N LYS A 598 -19.05 -22.08 10.18
CA LYS A 598 -20.20 -22.15 9.27
C LYS A 598 -20.88 -20.80 9.00
N ASN A 599 -20.11 -19.70 9.04
CA ASN A 599 -20.62 -18.34 8.79
C ASN A 599 -21.32 -18.21 7.43
N TRP A 600 -20.99 -19.06 6.45
CA TRP A 600 -21.66 -19.14 5.15
C TRP A 600 -23.18 -19.35 5.26
N GLU A 601 -23.68 -19.99 6.31
CA GLU A 601 -25.12 -20.23 6.52
C GLU A 601 -25.92 -18.93 6.67
N LYS A 602 -25.27 -17.85 7.16
CA LYS A 602 -25.85 -16.51 7.34
C LYS A 602 -26.30 -15.89 6.03
N TYR A 603 -25.62 -16.21 4.93
CA TYR A 603 -25.81 -15.55 3.63
C TYR A 603 -26.58 -16.40 2.62
N THR A 604 -27.10 -17.56 3.02
CA THR A 604 -27.84 -18.48 2.13
C THR A 604 -29.14 -17.90 1.56
N GLN A 605 -29.71 -16.90 2.23
CA GLN A 605 -30.92 -16.19 1.82
C GLN A 605 -30.65 -14.68 1.72
N PRO A 606 -31.31 -13.97 0.81
CA PRO A 606 -31.16 -12.52 0.70
C PRO A 606 -31.74 -11.81 1.93
N PHE A 607 -31.05 -10.78 2.43
CA PHE A 607 -31.56 -9.91 3.50
C PHE A 607 -32.56 -8.86 2.99
N ILE A 608 -32.43 -8.45 1.73
CA ILE A 608 -33.33 -7.52 1.04
C ILE A 608 -33.83 -8.21 -0.23
N LYS A 609 -35.13 -8.10 -0.51
CA LYS A 609 -35.73 -8.70 -1.70
C LYS A 609 -34.98 -8.29 -2.98
N ASP A 610 -34.71 -9.26 -3.84
CA ASP A 610 -33.99 -9.11 -5.12
C ASP A 610 -32.52 -8.64 -4.99
N GLN A 611 -31.97 -8.59 -3.77
CA GLN A 611 -30.59 -8.18 -3.48
C GLN A 611 -29.89 -9.24 -2.62
N HIS A 612 -29.30 -10.24 -3.28
CA HIS A 612 -28.62 -11.34 -2.61
C HIS A 612 -27.10 -11.09 -2.57
N GLY A 613 -26.60 -10.74 -1.40
CA GLY A 613 -25.18 -10.49 -1.16
C GLY A 613 -24.55 -11.43 -0.12
N MET A 614 -23.23 -11.42 -0.10
CA MET A 614 -22.38 -12.11 0.86
C MET A 614 -21.12 -11.28 1.15
N ILE A 615 -20.53 -11.51 2.32
CA ILE A 615 -19.28 -10.86 2.71
C ILE A 615 -18.06 -11.58 2.13
N LYS A 616 -17.04 -10.82 1.76
CA LYS A 616 -15.66 -11.29 1.54
C LYS A 616 -14.73 -10.46 2.42
N THR A 617 -14.22 -11.07 3.48
CA THR A 617 -13.34 -10.41 4.44
C THR A 617 -11.90 -10.84 4.21
N VAL A 618 -10.98 -9.88 4.16
CA VAL A 618 -9.54 -10.12 4.12
C VAL A 618 -8.86 -9.53 5.35
N LEU A 619 -7.83 -10.21 5.84
CA LEU A 619 -6.89 -9.69 6.81
C LEU A 619 -5.77 -8.96 6.05
N THR A 620 -5.58 -7.65 6.32
CA THR A 620 -4.54 -6.85 5.65
C THR A 620 -3.15 -7.31 6.09
N GLN A 621 -2.45 -8.02 5.20
CA GLN A 621 -1.15 -8.66 5.43
C GLN A 621 -0.16 -8.42 4.29
N HIS A 622 -0.58 -7.70 3.26
CA HIS A 622 0.31 -7.37 2.15
C HIS A 622 1.37 -6.35 2.58
N SER A 623 2.51 -6.34 1.89
CA SER A 623 3.61 -5.46 2.28
C SER A 623 3.23 -4.00 2.13
N SER A 624 3.55 -3.21 3.16
CA SER A 624 3.24 -1.78 3.23
C SER A 624 4.50 -0.95 3.30
N LEU A 625 4.61 0.04 2.41
CA LEU A 625 5.59 1.11 2.52
C LEU A 625 5.03 2.19 3.44
N PHE A 626 5.74 2.48 4.52
CA PHE A 626 5.56 3.69 5.32
C PHE A 626 6.49 4.78 4.76
N THR A 627 5.91 5.85 4.24
CA THR A 627 6.66 6.94 3.60
C THR A 627 7.37 7.81 4.62
N ARG A 628 8.53 8.35 4.25
CA ARG A 628 9.23 9.34 5.07
C ARG A 628 8.55 10.71 4.94
N ILE A 629 8.07 11.24 6.05
CA ILE A 629 7.62 12.64 6.20
C ILE A 629 8.45 13.23 7.34
N GLU A 630 9.15 14.33 7.10
CA GLU A 630 10.00 14.94 8.13
C GLU A 630 9.13 15.58 9.23
N LYS A 631 9.59 15.58 10.49
CA LYS A 631 8.79 15.92 11.70
C LYS A 631 8.04 17.28 11.68
N ASN A 632 8.43 18.21 10.80
CA ASN A 632 7.82 19.53 10.66
C ASN A 632 7.01 19.68 9.35
N GLU A 633 6.86 18.60 8.59
CA GLU A 633 6.19 18.54 7.29
C GLU A 633 4.91 17.70 7.33
N ASP A 634 4.43 17.34 8.53
CA ASP A 634 3.22 16.53 8.73
C ASP A 634 1.98 17.10 8.04
N HIS A 635 1.91 18.43 7.88
CA HIS A 635 0.85 19.11 7.14
C HIS A 635 0.79 18.73 5.64
N ASN A 636 1.87 18.18 5.09
CA ASN A 636 1.93 17.67 3.71
C ASN A 636 1.36 16.26 3.57
N ALA A 637 1.20 15.52 4.67
CA ALA A 637 0.64 14.16 4.66
C ALA A 637 -0.76 14.13 4.04
N LEU A 638 -1.09 13.04 3.36
CA LEU A 638 -2.48 12.83 2.94
C LEU A 638 -3.32 12.42 4.16
N ASP A 639 -4.42 13.13 4.36
CA ASP A 639 -5.29 13.08 5.53
C ASP A 639 -6.63 12.36 5.22
N GLY A 640 -7.61 12.47 6.11
CA GLY A 640 -8.89 11.77 5.99
C GLY A 640 -9.57 11.98 4.64
N GLY A 641 -10.11 10.90 4.06
CA GLY A 641 -10.74 10.92 2.72
C GLY A 641 -9.78 10.69 1.55
N SER A 642 -8.47 10.78 1.77
CA SER A 642 -7.45 10.47 0.75
C SER A 642 -7.23 8.96 0.54
N SER A 643 -7.93 8.11 1.27
CA SER A 643 -7.90 6.66 1.05
C SER A 643 -8.21 6.33 -0.40
N GLY A 644 -7.45 5.39 -0.94
CA GLY A 644 -7.52 4.95 -2.32
C GLY A 644 -6.61 5.74 -3.25
N SER A 645 -5.84 6.71 -2.73
CA SER A 645 -4.89 7.52 -3.51
C SER A 645 -3.86 6.63 -4.21
N MET A 646 -3.59 6.97 -5.47
CA MET A 646 -2.62 6.29 -6.31
C MET A 646 -1.20 6.67 -5.88
N ALA A 647 -0.31 5.68 -5.77
CA ALA A 647 1.10 5.91 -5.52
C ALA A 647 1.97 5.42 -6.68
N ILE A 648 2.86 6.29 -7.17
CA ILE A 648 3.81 6.01 -8.24
C ILE A 648 5.25 6.30 -7.79
N ASP A 649 6.23 5.71 -8.47
CA ASP A 649 7.62 6.11 -8.36
C ASP A 649 7.97 7.26 -9.31
N SER A 650 9.16 7.84 -9.15
CA SER A 650 9.74 8.86 -10.03
C SER A 650 10.07 8.37 -11.46
N SER A 651 9.66 7.16 -11.83
CA SER A 651 9.68 6.64 -13.19
C SER A 651 8.26 6.44 -13.77
N PHE A 652 7.23 7.00 -13.11
CA PHE A 652 5.81 6.83 -13.42
C PHE A 652 5.29 5.39 -13.31
N ASN A 653 5.98 4.49 -12.61
CA ASN A 653 5.45 3.15 -12.35
C ASN A 653 4.49 3.20 -11.17
N LEU A 654 3.32 2.56 -11.29
CA LEU A 654 2.47 2.29 -10.14
C LEU A 654 3.22 1.40 -9.15
N ILE A 655 3.32 1.85 -7.90
CA ILE A 655 3.95 1.09 -6.81
C ILE A 655 2.95 0.58 -5.79
N GLY A 656 1.79 1.23 -5.65
CA GLY A 656 0.85 0.87 -4.62
C GLY A 656 -0.35 1.81 -4.49
N ILE A 657 -1.07 1.62 -3.39
CA ILE A 657 -2.26 2.39 -3.01
C ILE A 657 -2.13 2.88 -1.56
N ASN A 658 -2.31 4.18 -1.34
CA ASN A 658 -2.35 4.74 0.02
C ASN A 658 -3.66 4.32 0.70
N TYR A 659 -3.56 3.77 1.91
CA TYR A 659 -4.73 3.26 2.64
C TYR A 659 -4.85 3.77 4.08
N LEU A 660 -3.78 4.36 4.64
CA LEU A 660 -3.77 4.81 6.03
C LEU A 660 -2.80 5.98 6.22
N LEU A 661 -3.21 6.96 7.02
CA LEU A 661 -2.30 7.89 7.69
C LEU A 661 -2.02 7.32 9.08
N THR A 662 -0.77 6.98 9.35
CA THR A 662 -0.33 6.48 10.65
C THR A 662 0.38 7.59 11.42
N LYS A 663 0.07 7.68 12.71
CA LYS A 663 0.78 8.51 13.67
C LYS A 663 1.34 7.62 14.77
N ASP A 664 2.60 7.81 15.08
CA ASP A 664 3.30 7.16 16.17
C ASP A 664 3.75 8.22 17.18
N ASP A 665 3.11 8.20 18.34
CA ASP A 665 3.36 9.18 19.41
C ASP A 665 4.69 8.94 20.13
N LYS A 666 5.24 7.72 20.10
CA LYS A 666 6.52 7.40 20.76
C LYS A 666 7.69 8.09 20.08
N HIS A 667 7.62 8.23 18.76
CA HIS A 667 8.65 8.90 17.96
C HIS A 667 8.22 10.24 17.38
N ASN A 668 6.99 10.68 17.64
CA ASN A 668 6.37 11.84 16.97
C ASN A 668 6.53 11.72 15.44
N THR A 669 6.09 10.58 14.90
CA THR A 669 6.22 10.23 13.48
C THR A 669 4.85 10.17 12.83
N SER A 670 4.63 10.98 11.79
CA SER A 670 3.49 10.86 10.88
C SER A 670 3.95 10.22 9.57
N THR A 671 3.17 9.29 9.02
CA THR A 671 3.52 8.61 7.77
C THR A 671 2.29 8.12 7.02
N ASN A 672 2.34 8.14 5.69
CA ASN A 672 1.33 7.49 4.87
C ASN A 672 1.75 6.05 4.58
N ALA A 673 0.83 5.10 4.79
CA ALA A 673 1.02 3.70 4.48
C ALA A 673 0.48 3.38 3.08
N ILE A 674 1.35 2.82 2.24
CA ILE A 674 1.06 2.44 0.86
C ILE A 674 1.15 0.91 0.76
N SER A 675 0.04 0.24 0.48
CA SER A 675 0.04 -1.18 0.15
C SER A 675 0.67 -1.36 -1.22
N LEU A 676 1.76 -2.13 -1.29
CA LEU A 676 2.53 -2.32 -2.52
C LEU A 676 1.78 -3.20 -3.53
N MET A 677 2.07 -3.03 -4.82
CA MET A 677 1.56 -3.93 -5.88
C MET A 677 2.35 -5.24 -5.96
N GLN A 678 3.63 -5.17 -5.57
CA GLN A 678 4.52 -6.33 -5.40
C GLN A 678 4.94 -6.40 -3.93
N GLY A 679 4.49 -7.46 -3.26
CA GLY A 679 4.87 -7.77 -1.89
C GLY A 679 6.30 -8.30 -1.76
N GLN A 680 6.87 -8.18 -0.57
CA GLN A 680 8.24 -8.60 -0.23
C GLN A 680 8.31 -9.73 0.81
N SER A 681 7.15 -10.26 1.22
CA SER A 681 7.08 -11.41 2.14
C SER A 681 7.15 -12.75 1.39
N THR A 682 7.09 -13.84 2.15
CA THR A 682 6.84 -15.18 1.60
C THR A 682 5.33 -15.39 1.50
N TYR A 683 4.85 -15.75 0.31
CA TYR A 683 3.45 -15.96 0.03
C TYR A 683 3.18 -17.43 -0.31
N GLU A 684 2.02 -17.93 0.10
CA GLU A 684 1.61 -19.32 -0.10
C GLU A 684 0.44 -19.45 -1.10
N ASN A 685 0.08 -20.69 -1.46
CA ASN A 685 -1.06 -21.03 -2.32
C ASN A 685 -1.05 -20.42 -3.73
N GLY A 686 0.13 -20.36 -4.35
CA GLY A 686 0.26 -19.96 -5.75
C GLY A 686 0.13 -18.45 -6.01
N PHE A 687 0.07 -17.65 -4.95
CA PHE A 687 0.30 -16.20 -5.00
C PHE A 687 1.80 -15.93 -4.90
N ASP A 688 2.35 -15.20 -5.85
CA ASP A 688 3.79 -14.87 -5.96
C ASP A 688 4.13 -13.51 -5.31
N GLY A 689 3.19 -12.94 -4.55
CA GLY A 689 3.31 -11.58 -4.04
C GLY A 689 2.92 -10.50 -5.05
N ASN A 690 2.64 -10.85 -6.32
CA ASN A 690 2.35 -9.90 -7.38
C ASN A 690 0.85 -9.79 -7.67
N ILE A 691 0.24 -8.66 -7.31
CA ILE A 691 -1.18 -8.38 -7.58
C ILE A 691 -1.48 -8.38 -9.10
N ARG A 692 -0.54 -7.92 -9.94
CA ARG A 692 -0.71 -7.93 -11.40
C ARG A 692 -0.79 -9.35 -11.95
N THR A 693 0.11 -10.24 -11.52
CA THR A 693 0.15 -11.62 -12.01
C THR A 693 -1.18 -12.31 -11.72
N ASP A 694 -1.66 -12.19 -10.49
CA ASP A 694 -2.91 -12.82 -10.07
C ASP A 694 -4.13 -12.20 -10.76
N PHE A 695 -4.18 -10.87 -10.90
CA PHE A 695 -5.28 -10.22 -11.61
C PHE A 695 -5.35 -10.59 -13.09
N VAL A 696 -4.21 -10.66 -13.79
CA VAL A 696 -4.16 -11.09 -15.20
C VAL A 696 -4.60 -12.55 -15.35
N LYS A 697 -4.25 -13.44 -14.40
CA LYS A 697 -4.76 -14.82 -14.38
C LYS A 697 -6.30 -14.82 -14.27
N LYS A 698 -6.87 -13.98 -13.40
CA LYS A 698 -8.31 -13.84 -13.26
C LYS A 698 -8.98 -13.32 -14.54
N LEU A 699 -8.45 -12.26 -15.16
CA LEU A 699 -8.99 -11.73 -16.42
C LEU A 699 -9.06 -12.81 -17.52
N LYS A 700 -8.01 -13.62 -17.64
CA LYS A 700 -7.95 -14.73 -18.60
C LYS A 700 -8.95 -15.83 -18.26
N LYS A 701 -9.04 -16.23 -16.99
CA LYS A 701 -10.00 -17.24 -16.51
C LYS A 701 -11.44 -16.83 -16.82
N ASP A 702 -11.76 -15.57 -16.59
CA ASP A 702 -13.10 -15.01 -16.79
C ASP A 702 -13.34 -14.58 -18.24
N LYS A 703 -12.35 -14.78 -19.13
CA LYS A 703 -12.38 -14.38 -20.55
C LYS A 703 -12.70 -12.90 -20.75
N LEU A 704 -12.27 -12.03 -19.83
CA LEU A 704 -12.43 -10.59 -19.95
C LEU A 704 -11.25 -9.98 -20.69
N ILE A 705 -11.54 -9.41 -21.86
CA ILE A 705 -10.59 -8.65 -22.66
C ILE A 705 -10.52 -7.23 -22.14
N THR A 706 -9.29 -6.70 -22.03
CA THR A 706 -9.05 -5.31 -21.63
C THR A 706 -8.09 -4.62 -22.59
N VAL A 707 -8.01 -3.29 -22.55
CA VAL A 707 -7.15 -2.53 -23.47
C VAL A 707 -5.66 -2.81 -23.23
N LYS A 708 -5.22 -2.91 -21.96
CA LYS A 708 -3.80 -3.00 -21.61
C LYS A 708 -3.37 -4.31 -20.95
N LEU A 709 -4.11 -4.78 -19.95
CA LEU A 709 -3.69 -5.89 -19.09
C LEU A 709 -3.96 -7.28 -19.71
N ASN A 710 -5.02 -7.42 -20.50
CA ASN A 710 -5.39 -8.64 -21.21
C ASN A 710 -5.97 -8.34 -22.61
N PRO A 711 -5.16 -7.81 -23.56
CA PRO A 711 -5.62 -7.46 -24.90
C PRO A 711 -5.94 -8.69 -25.76
N GLN A 712 -6.82 -8.51 -26.77
CA GLN A 712 -7.16 -9.54 -27.76
C GLN A 712 -5.94 -10.04 -28.54
N ASN A 713 -5.00 -9.15 -28.86
CA ASN A 713 -3.76 -9.46 -29.58
C ASN A 713 -2.55 -9.14 -28.70
N LYS A 714 -1.64 -10.10 -28.51
CA LYS A 714 -0.41 -9.92 -27.69
C LYS A 714 0.61 -8.93 -28.29
N ASN A 715 0.41 -8.47 -29.53
CA ASN A 715 1.40 -7.70 -30.31
C ASN A 715 1.05 -6.21 -30.48
N SER A 716 0.06 -5.67 -29.73
CA SER A 716 -0.30 -4.25 -29.80
C SER A 716 0.24 -3.43 -28.64
#